data_AF-A0A935DNF3-F1
#
_entry.id   AF-A0A935DNF3-F1
#
_cell.length_a   1.000
_cell.length_b   1.000
_cell.length_c   1.000
_cell.angle_alpha   90.00
_cell.angle_beta   90.00
_cell.angle_gamma   90.00
#
_symmetry.space_group_name_H-M   'P 1'
#
loop_
_entity.id
_entity.type
_entity.pdbx_description
1 polymer ?
#
loop_
_entity_poly.entity_id
_entity_poly.type
_entity_poly.pdbx_seq_one_letter_code
_entity_poly.pdbx_strand_id
1 'polypeptide(L)'
;MSGFRFEVRVKGRGIVPGEHGFRYFPGFYRHLFDTMRRTPVLQRGDDRFGAALRTVYDNLVSTEATWLVVNQQRTGKDGKPEEVERLVNFPRRPPRSLQQTLTLLESFVRELGYGAQDVTRLSTRLFQYMTSSTERRAGEFEDLTWWDFIEGERFSEVCRKHMELGPEVLGAMTASESEARTQGNCVTQLLIDQLSGRKLTDATLNGPTSVAWFDPWRDYLVYRGVKFIQGKLVDFVPPSPDAALHRPGVLLPKVIVDGHAMSPDNFDTGLRPHFFVVAAPITAMLDAPEFNLTAKELDWGMHGEVDVPEDRLQHAAPLVGYGLARKFRAALDLLPAVADAPGLKLASDFDALNDWQKRLAGSETERNVGLGPLRHLTGVQYLFDTNIQFGQEHTLYMDAPWRLSSISQAHFWRRRPTGIHGYRGIVSVDIGSLHRSTKVTIREGVTDELPGWNCSPDQIASTVWEQVRRSVAMDTQRSRRSSREGPRDASQVSPAAQRAIDIEDNGELTPSCYHLDQNIVFRRELLSEEGEGRRARRAPRDIAKNLSPYLINRPGEWKLRPGRLHDPDHRHEGYELQNGAWILAGTYMKTFTRLTTMEAANESARHAVNAVLHASRAPGDRCMIWDPEEWELPDFAALRAIDSKLYKDGYPHMVEILGIDSIPEALLPQELAVREEETR
;
A
#
# COMPACT_ATOMS: atom_id res chain seq x y z
N MET A 1 17.99 -26.58 3.58
CA MET A 1 16.96 -26.07 2.66
C MET A 1 16.94 -24.56 2.79
N SER A 2 17.59 -23.88 1.85
CA SER A 2 17.77 -22.42 1.80
C SER A 2 16.43 -21.74 1.53
N GLY A 3 15.90 -21.01 2.51
CA GLY A 3 14.82 -20.07 2.28
C GLY A 3 15.33 -18.93 1.40
N PHE A 4 14.49 -18.50 0.46
CA PHE A 4 14.67 -17.25 -0.27
C PHE A 4 14.65 -16.11 0.73
N ARG A 5 15.83 -15.64 1.11
CA ARG A 5 15.98 -14.32 1.69
C ARG A 5 16.13 -13.35 0.52
N PHE A 6 15.40 -12.25 0.52
CA PHE A 6 15.66 -11.10 -0.36
C PHE A 6 16.97 -10.44 0.10
N GLU A 7 18.09 -11.07 -0.26
CA GLU A 7 19.44 -10.63 0.08
C GLU A 7 20.04 -9.92 -1.11
N VAL A 8 20.05 -8.59 -1.07
CA VAL A 8 20.74 -7.83 -2.12
C VAL A 8 22.18 -7.66 -1.71
N ARG A 9 23.10 -8.17 -2.55
CA ARG A 9 24.54 -7.91 -2.40
C ARG A 9 24.86 -6.53 -2.92
N VAL A 10 25.18 -5.61 -2.03
CA VAL A 10 25.88 -4.38 -2.45
C VAL A 10 27.34 -4.75 -2.73
N LYS A 11 27.81 -4.46 -3.95
CA LYS A 11 29.17 -4.78 -4.41
C LYS A 11 30.20 -4.25 -3.39
N GLY A 12 30.88 -5.16 -2.69
CA GLY A 12 31.91 -4.84 -1.69
C GLY A 12 31.44 -4.54 -0.26
N ARG A 13 30.15 -4.63 0.08
CA ARG A 13 29.65 -4.25 1.43
C ARG A 13 28.68 -5.22 2.13
N GLY A 14 28.25 -6.31 1.49
CA GLY A 14 27.46 -7.37 2.15
C GLY A 14 25.98 -7.39 1.76
N ILE A 15 25.20 -8.16 2.53
CA ILE A 15 23.77 -8.42 2.31
C ILE A 15 22.92 -7.37 3.02
N VAL A 16 22.04 -6.70 2.28
CA VAL A 16 21.10 -5.70 2.81
C VAL A 16 19.66 -6.19 2.67
N PRO A 17 18.78 -5.83 3.62
CA PRO A 17 17.35 -6.13 3.50
C PRO A 17 16.77 -5.20 2.43
N GLY A 18 16.58 -5.71 1.21
CA GLY A 18 16.02 -5.00 0.04
C GLY A 18 14.54 -4.64 0.19
N GLU A 19 14.17 -4.11 1.35
CA GLU A 19 12.82 -3.91 1.85
C GLU A 19 12.53 -2.41 1.96
N HIS A 20 12.10 -1.80 0.85
CA HIS A 20 11.63 -0.40 0.76
C HIS A 20 10.16 -0.28 1.24
N GLY A 21 9.62 0.91 1.48
CA GLY A 21 8.32 1.06 2.15
C GLY A 21 8.28 2.11 3.25
N PHE A 22 7.11 2.68 3.48
CA PHE A 22 6.74 3.45 4.67
C PHE A 22 6.54 2.57 5.92
N ARG A 23 6.38 1.24 5.75
CA ARG A 23 6.33 0.22 6.81
C ARG A 23 5.33 0.57 7.92
N TYR A 24 4.11 0.89 7.50
CA TYR A 24 3.04 1.44 8.32
C TYR A 24 1.90 0.43 8.54
N PHE A 25 1.55 0.19 9.80
CA PHE A 25 0.47 -0.70 10.20
C PHE A 25 -0.55 0.10 11.04
N PRO A 26 -1.64 0.62 10.44
CA PRO A 26 -2.71 1.30 11.15
C PRO A 26 -3.33 0.44 12.25
N GLY A 27 -3.75 1.07 13.35
CA GLY A 27 -4.39 0.42 14.49
C GLY A 27 -5.75 -0.20 14.18
N PHE A 28 -6.41 0.20 13.09
CA PHE A 28 -7.67 -0.35 12.62
C PHE A 28 -7.58 -1.65 11.85
N TYR A 29 -6.38 -2.10 11.49
CA TYR A 29 -6.23 -3.42 10.88
C TYR A 29 -6.68 -4.53 11.86
N ARG A 30 -7.52 -5.44 11.37
CA ARG A 30 -8.10 -6.54 12.15
C ARG A 30 -7.71 -7.89 11.59
N HIS A 31 -7.91 -8.10 10.29
CA HIS A 31 -7.61 -9.35 9.61
C HIS A 31 -6.12 -9.67 9.69
N LEU A 32 -5.28 -8.67 9.41
CA LEU A 32 -3.84 -8.81 9.45
C LEU A 32 -3.36 -9.10 10.87
N PHE A 33 -3.81 -8.32 11.86
CA PHE A 33 -3.38 -8.51 13.25
C PHE A 33 -3.90 -9.82 13.85
N ASP A 34 -5.09 -10.29 13.48
CA ASP A 34 -5.55 -11.64 13.84
C ASP A 34 -4.62 -12.72 13.25
N THR A 35 -4.22 -12.60 11.98
CA THR A 35 -3.24 -13.51 11.35
C THR A 35 -1.89 -13.47 12.07
N MET A 36 -1.37 -12.28 12.40
CA MET A 36 -0.10 -12.13 13.12
C MET A 36 -0.15 -12.70 14.54
N ARG A 37 -1.27 -12.56 15.26
CA ARG A 37 -1.46 -13.15 16.61
C ARG A 37 -1.55 -14.67 16.57
N ARG A 38 -2.05 -15.24 15.48
CA ARG A 38 -2.09 -16.70 15.27
C ARG A 38 -0.79 -17.29 14.74
N THR A 39 0.18 -16.44 14.41
CA THR A 39 1.46 -16.86 13.84
C THR A 39 2.54 -16.86 14.93
N PRO A 40 2.93 -18.02 15.45
CA PRO A 40 3.98 -18.13 16.46
C PRO A 40 5.39 -17.86 15.91
N VAL A 41 6.27 -17.36 16.78
CA VAL A 41 7.71 -17.19 16.52
C VAL A 41 8.48 -18.26 17.30
N LEU A 42 9.11 -19.20 16.59
CA LEU A 42 9.93 -20.24 17.19
C LEU A 42 11.21 -19.67 17.83
N GLN A 43 11.54 -20.11 19.05
CA GLN A 43 12.89 -19.89 19.59
C GLN A 43 13.84 -21.00 19.14
N ARG A 44 15.13 -20.67 19.07
CA ARG A 44 16.16 -21.61 18.64
C ARG A 44 16.32 -22.70 19.72
N GLY A 45 15.91 -23.93 19.40
CA GLY A 45 15.93 -25.08 20.32
C GLY A 45 14.56 -25.53 20.81
N ASP A 46 13.50 -24.78 20.52
CA ASP A 46 12.13 -25.24 20.76
C ASP A 46 11.75 -26.26 19.68
N ASP A 47 11.38 -27.47 20.13
CA ASP A 47 10.91 -28.56 19.27
C ASP A 47 9.38 -28.54 19.07
N ARG A 48 8.68 -27.62 19.72
CA ARG A 48 7.22 -27.59 19.80
C ARG A 48 6.64 -26.18 19.84
N PHE A 49 5.48 -26.02 19.20
CA PHE A 49 4.61 -24.88 19.40
C PHE A 49 3.76 -25.10 20.67
N GLY A 50 4.13 -24.50 21.82
CA GLY A 50 3.48 -24.63 23.13
C GLY A 50 2.70 -23.39 23.64
N ALA A 51 2.21 -23.40 24.89
CA ALA A 51 1.26 -22.39 25.39
C ALA A 51 1.86 -21.00 25.77
N ALA A 52 3.19 -20.85 25.78
CA ALA A 52 3.88 -19.59 26.08
C ALA A 52 4.60 -19.01 24.85
N LEU A 53 3.93 -19.02 23.70
CA LEU A 53 4.52 -18.60 22.43
C LEU A 53 4.39 -17.09 22.23
N ARG A 54 5.55 -16.46 22.03
CA ARG A 54 5.63 -15.18 21.34
C ARG A 54 5.09 -15.34 19.93
N THR A 55 4.37 -14.35 19.44
CA THR A 55 3.74 -14.32 18.11
C THR A 55 4.39 -13.26 17.24
N VAL A 56 4.10 -13.29 15.94
CA VAL A 56 4.52 -12.25 15.00
C VAL A 56 3.92 -10.90 15.39
N TYR A 57 2.73 -10.88 16.00
CA TYR A 57 2.15 -9.64 16.51
C TYR A 57 3.06 -8.96 17.56
N ASP A 58 3.81 -9.73 18.34
CA ASP A 58 4.79 -9.22 19.32
C ASP A 58 6.09 -8.68 18.69
N ASN A 59 6.20 -8.71 17.36
CA ASN A 59 7.23 -7.99 16.61
C ASN A 59 6.81 -6.56 16.23
N LEU A 60 5.55 -6.17 16.43
CA LEU A 60 5.09 -4.81 16.18
C LEU A 60 5.60 -3.85 17.26
N VAL A 61 6.03 -2.68 16.84
CA VAL A 61 6.46 -1.57 17.70
C VAL A 61 5.61 -0.36 17.36
N SER A 62 4.90 0.16 18.36
CA SER A 62 4.09 1.37 18.19
C SER A 62 4.97 2.57 17.90
N THR A 63 4.40 3.49 17.12
CA THR A 63 5.02 4.77 16.87
C THR A 63 4.46 5.82 17.84
N GLU A 64 5.30 6.76 18.25
CA GLU A 64 5.10 7.90 19.12
C GLU A 64 4.59 9.16 18.40
N ALA A 65 4.96 9.34 17.12
CA ALA A 65 4.70 10.54 16.32
C ALA A 65 4.76 10.28 14.81
N THR A 66 3.86 10.90 14.07
CA THR A 66 3.97 11.07 12.62
C THR A 66 4.29 12.54 12.32
N TRP A 67 5.22 12.79 11.42
CA TRP A 67 5.64 14.14 11.05
C TRP A 67 5.11 14.50 9.67
N LEU A 68 4.63 15.73 9.52
CA LEU A 68 4.29 16.29 8.22
C LEU A 68 5.30 17.38 7.88
N VAL A 69 5.89 17.27 6.69
CA VAL A 69 6.66 18.33 6.07
C VAL A 69 5.74 19.07 5.11
N VAL A 70 5.51 20.33 5.43
CA VAL A 70 4.67 21.25 4.64
C VAL A 70 5.43 22.55 4.37
N ASN A 71 5.15 23.19 3.24
CA ASN A 71 5.65 24.51 2.89
C ASN A 71 4.65 25.56 3.37
N GLN A 72 5.15 26.57 4.07
CA GLN A 72 4.36 27.75 4.43
C GLN A 72 4.96 28.99 3.81
N GLN A 73 4.08 29.85 3.29
CA GLN A 73 4.49 31.19 2.88
C GLN A 73 4.78 32.03 4.12
N ARG A 74 5.92 32.72 4.07
CA ARG A 74 6.35 33.69 5.06
C ARG A 74 6.86 34.93 4.35
N THR A 75 6.67 36.11 4.95
CA THR A 75 7.34 37.32 4.48
C THR A 75 8.82 37.27 4.85
N GLY A 76 9.69 37.22 3.85
CA GLY A 76 11.14 37.31 3.98
C GLY A 76 11.58 38.65 4.54
N LYS A 77 12.85 38.75 4.96
CA LYS A 77 13.43 39.98 5.51
C LYS A 77 13.43 41.16 4.53
N ASP A 78 13.35 40.85 3.24
CA ASP A 78 13.29 41.80 2.12
C ASP A 78 11.84 42.15 1.72
N GLY A 79 10.83 41.70 2.47
CA GLY A 79 9.42 41.95 2.20
C GLY A 79 8.81 41.05 1.12
N LYS A 80 9.58 40.13 0.54
CA LYS A 80 9.08 39.21 -0.50
C LYS A 80 8.50 37.94 0.13
N PRO A 81 7.50 37.30 -0.51
CA PRO A 81 7.04 35.99 -0.10
C PRO A 81 8.17 34.96 -0.29
N GLU A 82 8.44 34.20 0.76
CA GLU A 82 9.41 33.11 0.84
C GLU A 82 8.67 31.86 1.31
N GLU A 83 8.85 30.73 0.62
CA GLU A 83 8.38 29.44 1.11
C GLU A 83 9.40 28.84 2.07
N VAL A 84 8.92 28.43 3.24
CA VAL A 84 9.75 27.79 4.26
C VAL A 84 9.15 26.42 4.60
N GLU A 85 9.96 25.37 4.50
CA GLU A 85 9.60 24.04 4.98
C GLU A 85 9.40 24.06 6.50
N ARG A 86 8.32 23.42 6.96
CA ARG A 86 7.97 23.29 8.37
C ARG A 86 7.67 21.84 8.70
N LEU A 87 8.20 21.41 9.85
CA LEU A 87 7.89 20.11 10.44
C LEU A 87 6.77 20.26 11.49
N VAL A 88 5.61 19.71 11.16
CA VAL A 88 4.43 19.62 12.03
C VAL A 88 4.42 18.23 12.67
N ASN A 89 4.33 18.19 14.00
CA ASN A 89 4.31 16.93 14.75
C ASN A 89 2.86 16.50 15.01
N PHE A 90 2.54 15.26 14.65
CA PHE A 90 1.28 14.62 14.97
C PHE A 90 1.49 13.46 15.96
N PRO A 91 1.25 13.68 17.27
CA PRO A 91 1.48 12.66 18.29
C PRO A 91 0.57 11.44 18.09
N ARG A 92 1.14 10.24 18.14
CA ARG A 92 0.41 8.97 17.98
C ARG A 92 0.06 8.29 19.30
N ARG A 93 0.37 8.94 20.43
CA ARG A 93 -0.15 8.55 21.74
C ARG A 93 -1.59 9.02 21.92
N PRO A 94 -2.44 8.21 22.56
CA PRO A 94 -3.79 8.67 22.82
C PRO A 94 -3.80 9.86 23.77
N PRO A 95 -4.65 10.86 23.51
CA PRO A 95 -4.83 11.99 24.42
C PRO A 95 -5.40 11.49 25.76
N ARG A 96 -4.87 12.00 26.86
CA ARG A 96 -5.27 11.63 28.23
C ARG A 96 -6.56 12.32 28.68
N SER A 97 -7.04 13.30 27.92
CA SER A 97 -8.25 14.07 28.20
C SER A 97 -8.78 14.75 26.95
N LEU A 98 -10.07 15.09 26.94
CA LEU A 98 -10.69 15.89 25.88
C LEU A 98 -10.00 17.25 25.71
N GLN A 99 -9.57 17.89 26.80
CA GLN A 99 -8.82 19.15 26.73
C GLN A 99 -7.51 18.98 25.94
N GLN A 100 -6.76 17.90 26.21
CA GLN A 100 -5.55 17.61 25.45
C GLN A 100 -5.85 17.37 23.98
N THR A 101 -6.93 16.66 23.66
CA THR A 101 -7.39 16.46 22.27
C THR A 101 -7.66 17.79 21.59
N LEU A 102 -8.42 18.70 22.22
CA LEU A 102 -8.76 20.00 21.67
C LEU A 102 -7.51 20.88 21.47
N THR A 103 -6.59 20.91 22.43
CA THR A 103 -5.33 21.67 22.30
C THR A 103 -4.44 21.11 21.18
N LEU A 104 -4.37 19.79 21.02
CA LEU A 104 -3.63 19.17 19.92
C LEU A 104 -4.25 19.52 18.57
N LEU A 105 -5.58 19.46 18.46
CA LEU A 105 -6.30 19.82 17.25
C LEU A 105 -6.11 21.31 16.90
N GLU A 106 -6.25 22.20 17.87
CA GLU A 106 -6.04 23.65 17.69
C GLU A 106 -4.59 23.96 17.28
N SER A 107 -3.61 23.33 17.94
CA SER A 107 -2.20 23.48 17.57
C SER A 107 -1.94 22.98 16.15
N PHE A 108 -2.50 21.84 15.79
CA PHE A 108 -2.36 21.23 14.47
C PHE A 108 -2.94 22.12 13.36
N VAL A 109 -4.16 22.60 13.54
CA VAL A 109 -4.82 23.55 12.63
C VAL A 109 -3.97 24.80 12.42
N ARG A 110 -3.49 25.40 13.51
CA ARG A 110 -2.65 26.60 13.46
C ARG A 110 -1.30 26.31 12.81
N GLU A 111 -0.73 25.13 13.05
CA GLU A 111 0.55 24.73 12.47
C GLU A 111 0.46 24.47 10.97
N LEU A 112 -0.69 24.00 10.46
CA LEU A 112 -0.94 23.83 9.02
C LEU A 112 -1.36 25.13 8.32
N GLY A 113 -1.75 26.16 9.07
CA GLY A 113 -2.15 27.45 8.52
C GLY A 113 -3.60 27.48 8.02
N TYR A 114 -4.47 26.63 8.55
CA TYR A 114 -5.89 26.58 8.17
C TYR A 114 -6.70 27.67 8.88
N GLY A 115 -7.66 28.24 8.14
CA GLY A 115 -8.63 29.18 8.70
C GLY A 115 -9.75 28.46 9.47
N ALA A 116 -10.51 29.20 10.28
CA ALA A 116 -11.68 28.65 10.99
C ALA A 116 -12.73 28.07 10.01
N GLN A 117 -12.87 28.68 8.83
CA GLN A 117 -13.74 28.19 7.77
C GLN A 117 -13.32 26.81 7.27
N ASP A 118 -12.03 26.60 6.99
CA ASP A 118 -11.50 25.32 6.52
C ASP A 118 -11.77 24.20 7.53
N VAL A 119 -11.46 24.47 8.81
CA VAL A 119 -11.68 23.50 9.89
C VAL A 119 -13.14 23.16 10.04
N THR A 120 -14.01 24.17 10.00
CA THR A 120 -15.45 23.97 10.16
C THR A 120 -16.03 23.17 8.99
N ARG A 121 -15.61 23.45 7.74
CA ARG A 121 -16.02 22.68 6.56
C ARG A 121 -15.57 21.24 6.67
N LEU A 122 -14.28 20.99 6.91
CA LEU A 122 -13.75 19.64 7.03
C LEU A 122 -14.43 18.86 8.16
N SER A 123 -14.60 19.48 9.33
CA SER A 123 -15.27 18.85 10.48
C SER A 123 -16.73 18.53 10.19
N THR A 124 -17.44 19.41 9.47
CA THR A 124 -18.85 19.20 9.09
C THR A 124 -18.99 18.05 8.10
N ARG A 125 -18.11 17.97 7.09
CA ARG A 125 -18.13 16.88 6.09
C ARG A 125 -17.72 15.55 6.71
N LEU A 126 -16.74 15.52 7.61
CA LEU A 126 -16.40 14.32 8.37
C LEU A 126 -17.54 13.89 9.31
N PHE A 127 -18.20 14.83 9.98
CA PHE A 127 -19.37 14.55 10.79
C PHE A 127 -20.51 13.97 9.96
N GLN A 128 -20.81 14.56 8.80
CA GLN A 128 -21.78 14.02 7.84
C GLN A 128 -21.42 12.59 7.45
N TYR A 129 -20.16 12.33 7.09
CA TYR A 129 -19.73 10.99 6.71
C TYR A 129 -19.93 9.96 7.84
N MET A 130 -19.43 10.27 9.04
CA MET A 130 -19.49 9.38 10.22
C MET A 130 -20.92 9.11 10.70
N THR A 131 -21.87 10.00 10.39
CA THR A 131 -23.28 9.88 10.72
C THR A 131 -24.15 9.38 9.57
N SER A 132 -23.59 9.25 8.37
CA SER A 132 -24.26 8.63 7.22
C SER A 132 -24.29 7.10 7.36
N SER A 133 -25.43 6.52 7.00
CA SER A 133 -25.67 5.08 6.96
C SER A 133 -24.84 4.39 5.87
N THR A 134 -24.56 3.10 6.07
CA THR A 134 -23.90 2.24 5.06
C THR A 134 -24.66 2.27 3.73
N GLU A 135 -26.00 2.29 3.74
CA GLU A 135 -26.80 2.37 2.53
C GLU A 135 -26.63 3.72 1.79
N ARG A 136 -26.65 4.85 2.50
CA ARG A 136 -26.39 6.17 1.89
C ARG A 136 -24.98 6.24 1.32
N ARG A 137 -23.97 5.80 2.08
CA ARG A 137 -22.57 5.78 1.61
C ARG A 137 -22.44 4.96 0.33
N ALA A 138 -23.11 3.81 0.26
CA ALA A 138 -23.13 2.95 -0.93
C ALA A 138 -23.81 3.60 -2.13
N GLY A 139 -24.96 4.25 -1.91
CA GLY A 139 -25.81 4.74 -3.00
C GLY A 139 -25.55 6.16 -3.45
N GLU A 140 -24.93 7.01 -2.62
CA GLU A 140 -24.64 8.41 -2.94
C GLU A 140 -23.13 8.68 -3.04
N PHE A 141 -22.33 8.16 -2.12
CA PHE A 141 -20.93 8.57 -2.01
C PHE A 141 -19.97 7.71 -2.86
N GLU A 142 -20.34 6.49 -3.24
CA GLU A 142 -19.50 5.65 -4.11
C GLU A 142 -19.36 6.20 -5.54
N ASP A 143 -20.28 7.04 -5.99
CA ASP A 143 -20.22 7.68 -7.31
C ASP A 143 -19.61 9.10 -7.25
N LEU A 144 -19.12 9.54 -6.07
CA LEU A 144 -18.41 10.81 -5.87
C LEU A 144 -16.91 10.62 -5.68
N THR A 145 -16.13 11.61 -6.11
CA THR A 145 -14.75 11.72 -5.65
C THR A 145 -14.72 12.19 -4.20
N TRP A 146 -13.64 11.89 -3.48
CA TRP A 146 -13.42 12.45 -2.15
C TRP A 146 -13.40 13.99 -2.20
N TRP A 147 -12.84 14.57 -3.28
CA TRP A 147 -12.84 16.01 -3.53
C TRP A 147 -14.24 16.62 -3.59
N ASP A 148 -15.13 16.00 -4.36
CA ASP A 148 -16.51 16.46 -4.51
C ASP A 148 -17.27 16.34 -3.19
N PHE A 149 -17.09 15.23 -2.47
CA PHE A 149 -17.76 15.02 -1.18
C PHE A 149 -17.36 16.08 -0.14
N ILE A 150 -16.06 16.39 -0.01
CA ILE A 150 -15.58 17.40 0.95
C ILE A 150 -15.76 18.85 0.47
N GLU A 151 -16.26 19.04 -0.75
CA GLU A 151 -16.34 20.32 -1.48
C GLU A 151 -14.98 21.03 -1.57
N GLY A 152 -13.99 20.33 -2.10
CA GLY A 152 -12.59 20.76 -2.07
C GLY A 152 -12.32 22.18 -2.61
N GLU A 153 -13.09 22.63 -3.60
CA GLU A 153 -12.99 23.98 -4.18
C GLU A 153 -13.23 25.11 -3.17
N ARG A 154 -14.03 24.84 -2.12
CA ARG A 154 -14.43 25.85 -1.12
C ARG A 154 -13.43 26.02 0.02
N PHE A 155 -12.31 25.30 0.01
CA PHE A 155 -11.22 25.51 0.96
C PHE A 155 -10.32 26.69 0.56
N SER A 156 -9.60 27.24 1.53
CA SER A 156 -8.49 28.16 1.28
C SER A 156 -7.42 27.51 0.39
N GLU A 157 -6.59 28.30 -0.30
CA GLU A 157 -5.59 27.76 -1.24
C GLU A 157 -4.63 26.75 -0.60
N VAL A 158 -4.16 27.04 0.62
CA VAL A 158 -3.28 26.14 1.39
C VAL A 158 -4.00 24.84 1.74
N CYS A 159 -5.24 24.94 2.24
CA CYS A 159 -6.02 23.76 2.62
C CYS A 159 -6.41 22.93 1.39
N ARG A 160 -6.78 23.57 0.28
CA ARG A 160 -7.08 22.95 -1.02
C ARG A 160 -5.93 22.05 -1.47
N LYS A 161 -4.70 22.58 -1.45
CA LYS A 161 -3.49 21.84 -1.81
C LYS A 161 -3.29 20.60 -0.92
N HIS A 162 -3.41 20.76 0.41
CA HIS A 162 -3.23 19.64 1.34
C HIS A 162 -4.35 18.59 1.22
N MET A 163 -5.61 18.99 1.04
CA MET A 163 -6.74 18.07 0.87
C MET A 163 -6.63 17.27 -0.42
N GLU A 164 -6.24 17.92 -1.52
CA GLU A 164 -6.10 17.24 -2.83
C GLU A 164 -4.97 16.21 -2.81
N LEU A 165 -3.83 16.57 -2.21
CA LEU A 165 -2.58 15.80 -2.32
C LEU A 165 -2.32 14.86 -1.14
N GLY A 166 -2.98 15.07 0.01
CA GLY A 166 -2.78 14.25 1.21
C GLY A 166 -2.95 12.75 1.00
N PRO A 167 -4.02 12.29 0.31
CA PRO A 167 -4.20 10.87 0.04
C PRO A 167 -3.09 10.28 -0.86
N GLU A 168 -2.39 11.10 -1.65
CA GLU A 168 -1.37 10.66 -2.60
C GLU A 168 -0.10 10.20 -1.87
N VAL A 169 0.22 10.80 -0.72
CA VAL A 169 1.41 10.51 0.08
C VAL A 169 1.35 9.13 0.76
N LEU A 170 0.13 8.61 1.00
CA LEU A 170 -0.11 7.32 1.67
C LEU A 170 -0.67 6.24 0.75
N GLY A 171 -1.40 6.63 -0.30
CA GLY A 171 -2.14 5.70 -1.18
C GLY A 171 -2.01 5.98 -2.67
N ALA A 172 -1.05 6.82 -3.09
CA ALA A 172 -0.76 7.20 -4.48
C ALA A 172 -1.99 7.58 -5.32
N MET A 173 -3.02 8.17 -4.70
CA MET A 173 -4.20 8.71 -5.37
C MET A 173 -4.52 10.08 -4.82
N THR A 174 -4.99 11.02 -5.65
CA THR A 174 -5.45 12.31 -5.14
C THR A 174 -6.90 12.26 -4.64
N ALA A 175 -7.36 13.30 -3.96
CA ALA A 175 -8.77 13.40 -3.56
C ALA A 175 -9.71 13.44 -4.78
N SER A 176 -9.31 14.10 -5.86
CA SER A 176 -10.07 14.18 -7.12
C SER A 176 -10.10 12.87 -7.92
N GLU A 177 -9.26 11.89 -7.55
CA GLU A 177 -9.22 10.59 -8.23
C GLU A 177 -9.89 9.48 -7.43
N SER A 178 -9.91 9.63 -6.11
CA SER A 178 -10.32 8.58 -5.20
C SER A 178 -11.80 8.65 -4.84
N GLU A 179 -12.43 7.48 -4.77
CA GLU A 179 -13.83 7.32 -4.37
C GLU A 179 -14.07 7.78 -2.92
N ALA A 180 -15.14 8.55 -2.70
CA ALA A 180 -15.42 9.15 -1.40
C ALA A 180 -15.67 8.13 -0.29
N ARG A 181 -16.32 6.98 -0.57
CA ARG A 181 -16.56 5.95 0.45
C ARG A 181 -15.27 5.24 0.88
N THR A 182 -14.40 4.90 -0.07
CA THR A 182 -13.05 4.39 0.25
C THR A 182 -12.26 5.35 1.13
N GLN A 183 -12.16 6.63 0.74
CA GLN A 183 -11.40 7.61 1.51
C GLN A 183 -12.05 7.93 2.85
N GLY A 184 -13.36 8.14 2.87
CA GLY A 184 -14.11 8.45 4.08
C GLY A 184 -14.01 7.33 5.12
N ASN A 185 -14.08 6.05 4.71
CA ASN A 185 -13.84 4.92 5.61
C ASN A 185 -12.41 4.95 6.17
N CYS A 186 -11.40 5.16 5.31
CA CYS A 186 -10.00 5.24 5.73
C CYS A 186 -9.77 6.37 6.75
N VAL A 187 -10.18 7.59 6.41
CA VAL A 187 -10.01 8.79 7.25
C VAL A 187 -10.77 8.64 8.57
N THR A 188 -11.99 8.10 8.54
CA THR A 188 -12.78 7.83 9.74
C THR A 188 -12.05 6.85 10.66
N GLN A 189 -11.55 5.73 10.14
CA GLN A 189 -10.84 4.75 10.96
C GLN A 189 -9.52 5.30 11.53
N LEU A 190 -8.75 6.05 10.74
CA LEU A 190 -7.52 6.70 11.20
C LEU A 190 -7.78 7.76 12.29
N LEU A 191 -8.88 8.52 12.16
CA LEU A 191 -9.32 9.46 13.19
C LEU A 191 -9.74 8.74 14.47
N ILE A 192 -10.51 7.65 14.34
CA ILE A 192 -10.92 6.82 15.48
C ILE A 192 -9.71 6.23 16.20
N ASP A 193 -8.70 5.75 15.48
CA ASP A 193 -7.46 5.25 16.07
C ASP A 193 -6.79 6.32 16.96
N GLN A 194 -6.76 7.57 16.49
CA GLN A 194 -6.21 8.70 17.24
C GLN A 194 -7.04 9.03 18.50
N LEU A 195 -8.36 8.94 18.42
CA LEU A 195 -9.27 9.36 19.51
C LEU A 195 -9.52 8.26 20.55
N SER A 196 -9.54 6.99 20.15
CA SER A 196 -10.13 5.90 20.94
C SER A 196 -9.20 5.24 21.96
N GLY A 197 -8.01 5.79 22.23
CA GLY A 197 -7.18 5.21 23.30
C GLY A 197 -6.56 3.85 22.98
N ARG A 198 -6.52 3.42 21.70
CA ARG A 198 -6.07 2.07 21.36
C ARG A 198 -4.65 1.82 21.86
N LYS A 199 -4.37 0.59 22.29
CA LYS A 199 -3.02 0.17 22.72
C LYS A 199 -1.97 0.38 21.60
N LEU A 200 -2.43 0.37 20.34
CA LEU A 200 -1.63 0.60 19.15
C LEU A 200 -2.45 1.49 18.21
N THR A 201 -2.00 2.74 18.04
CA THR A 201 -2.59 3.72 17.09
C THR A 201 -2.09 3.44 15.68
N ASP A 202 -0.80 3.17 15.55
CA ASP A 202 -0.15 2.52 14.42
C ASP A 202 1.17 1.90 14.89
N ALA A 203 1.84 1.17 14.01
CA ALA A 203 3.08 0.49 14.29
C ALA A 203 3.96 0.28 13.06
N THR A 204 5.18 -0.16 13.33
CA THR A 204 6.11 -0.77 12.39
C THR A 204 6.67 -2.09 12.94
N LEU A 205 7.52 -2.80 12.19
CA LEU A 205 8.15 -4.05 12.64
C LEU A 205 9.50 -3.81 13.31
N ASN A 206 9.82 -4.62 14.33
CA ASN A 206 11.11 -4.60 15.03
C ASN A 206 12.25 -5.30 14.27
N GLY A 207 12.19 -5.34 12.95
CA GLY A 207 13.17 -5.95 12.06
C GLY A 207 12.69 -5.93 10.60
N PRO A 208 13.51 -6.43 9.66
CA PRO A 208 13.06 -6.70 8.30
C PRO A 208 11.80 -7.58 8.32
N THR A 209 10.83 -7.28 7.48
CA THR A 209 9.54 -7.94 7.31
C THR A 209 9.69 -9.43 7.11
N SER A 210 10.66 -9.86 6.30
CA SER A 210 10.94 -11.28 6.09
C SER A 210 11.26 -11.96 7.41
N VAL A 211 12.22 -11.41 8.17
CA VAL A 211 12.70 -11.99 9.44
C VAL A 211 11.69 -11.85 10.57
N ALA A 212 11.00 -10.72 10.64
CA ALA A 212 10.05 -10.39 11.70
C ALA A 212 8.66 -11.01 11.47
N TRP A 213 8.34 -11.46 10.25
CA TRP A 213 7.00 -11.97 9.95
C TRP A 213 6.99 -13.14 8.97
N PHE A 214 7.43 -12.96 7.72
CA PHE A 214 7.18 -13.99 6.69
C PHE A 214 7.92 -15.30 6.97
N ASP A 215 9.14 -15.26 7.49
CA ASP A 215 9.90 -16.45 7.87
C ASP A 215 9.20 -17.23 8.99
N PRO A 216 8.86 -16.62 10.16
CA PRO A 216 8.03 -17.29 11.18
C PRO A 216 6.71 -17.84 10.64
N TRP A 217 6.05 -17.09 9.75
CA TRP A 217 4.78 -17.51 9.18
C TRP A 217 4.92 -18.74 8.29
N ARG A 218 5.92 -18.73 7.40
CA ARG A 218 6.26 -19.86 6.55
C ARG A 218 6.64 -21.08 7.39
N ASP A 219 7.49 -20.92 8.39
CA ASP A 219 7.91 -22.01 9.27
C ASP A 219 6.73 -22.63 10.01
N TYR A 220 5.80 -21.79 10.50
CA TYR A 220 4.56 -22.26 11.11
C TYR A 220 3.67 -23.04 10.12
N LEU A 221 3.50 -22.53 8.89
CA LEU A 221 2.70 -23.22 7.86
C LEU A 221 3.34 -24.57 7.50
N VAL A 222 4.66 -24.63 7.32
CA VAL A 222 5.40 -25.88 7.08
C VAL A 222 5.18 -26.87 8.23
N TYR A 223 5.28 -26.41 9.48
CA TYR A 223 5.00 -27.25 10.64
C TYR A 223 3.55 -27.78 10.65
N ARG A 224 2.59 -26.97 10.21
CA ARG A 224 1.17 -27.38 10.06
C ARG A 224 0.92 -28.31 8.86
N GLY A 225 1.97 -28.66 8.09
CA GLY A 225 1.90 -29.59 6.98
C GLY A 225 1.72 -28.94 5.60
N VAL A 226 1.79 -27.61 5.50
CA VAL A 226 1.70 -26.91 4.21
C VAL A 226 2.97 -27.19 3.40
N LYS A 227 2.79 -27.57 2.14
CA LYS A 227 3.87 -27.78 1.18
C LYS A 227 4.02 -26.54 0.30
N PHE A 228 5.22 -25.97 0.27
CA PHE A 228 5.59 -24.90 -0.64
C PHE A 228 6.30 -25.50 -1.85
N ILE A 229 5.74 -25.31 -3.04
CA ILE A 229 6.29 -25.80 -4.31
C ILE A 229 6.59 -24.58 -5.18
N GLN A 230 7.85 -24.43 -5.59
CA GLN A 230 8.22 -23.41 -6.56
C GLN A 230 7.78 -23.89 -7.93
N GLY A 231 6.93 -23.11 -8.58
CA GLY A 231 6.39 -23.45 -9.89
C GLY A 231 5.66 -22.27 -10.49
N LYS A 232 5.11 -22.51 -11.67
CA LYS A 232 4.57 -21.45 -12.52
C LYS A 232 3.24 -21.87 -13.13
N LEU A 233 2.15 -21.21 -12.73
CA LEU A 233 0.85 -21.37 -13.38
C LEU A 233 0.89 -20.69 -14.76
N VAL A 234 0.82 -21.48 -15.83
CA VAL A 234 0.94 -20.96 -17.21
C VAL A 234 -0.38 -20.99 -17.97
N ASP A 235 -1.30 -21.88 -17.60
CA ASP A 235 -2.58 -22.09 -18.29
C ASP A 235 -3.59 -22.87 -17.43
N PHE A 236 -4.77 -23.10 -17.98
CA PHE A 236 -5.81 -23.99 -17.45
C PHE A 236 -6.18 -25.02 -18.52
N VAL A 237 -6.40 -26.26 -18.10
CA VAL A 237 -6.68 -27.36 -19.03
C VAL A 237 -7.91 -28.17 -18.59
N PRO A 238 -8.69 -28.71 -19.54
CA PRO A 238 -9.73 -29.68 -19.22
C PRO A 238 -9.18 -30.87 -18.43
N PRO A 239 -9.96 -31.48 -17.52
CA PRO A 239 -9.55 -32.71 -16.85
C PRO A 239 -9.43 -33.85 -17.87
N SER A 240 -8.50 -34.77 -17.65
CA SER A 240 -8.35 -35.97 -18.48
C SER A 240 -9.59 -36.87 -18.32
N PRO A 241 -10.28 -37.26 -19.40
CA PRO A 241 -11.44 -38.15 -19.34
C PRO A 241 -11.14 -39.50 -18.68
N ASP A 242 -9.89 -39.97 -18.81
CA ASP A 242 -9.43 -41.26 -18.31
C ASP A 242 -8.99 -41.21 -16.84
N ALA A 243 -8.84 -40.00 -16.28
CA ALA A 243 -8.44 -39.79 -14.90
C ALA A 243 -9.66 -39.69 -13.97
N ALA A 244 -10.16 -40.84 -13.50
CA ALA A 244 -11.31 -40.96 -12.58
C ALA A 244 -11.17 -40.19 -11.24
N LEU A 245 -9.99 -39.63 -10.95
CA LEU A 245 -9.68 -38.90 -9.72
C LEU A 245 -10.11 -37.42 -9.75
N HIS A 246 -10.44 -36.87 -10.92
CA HIS A 246 -10.78 -35.45 -11.08
C HIS A 246 -12.30 -35.24 -11.16
N ARG A 247 -12.78 -34.09 -10.68
CA ARG A 247 -14.20 -33.73 -10.83
C ARG A 247 -14.50 -33.49 -12.31
N PRO A 248 -15.52 -34.15 -12.89
CA PRO A 248 -15.92 -33.89 -14.27
C PRO A 248 -16.23 -32.42 -14.50
N GLY A 249 -15.73 -31.85 -15.60
CA GLY A 249 -15.97 -30.46 -15.99
C GLY A 249 -15.20 -29.38 -15.20
N VAL A 250 -14.45 -29.75 -14.16
CA VAL A 250 -13.61 -28.78 -13.43
C VAL A 250 -12.25 -28.66 -14.11
N LEU A 251 -11.86 -27.44 -14.49
CA LEU A 251 -10.54 -27.15 -15.06
C LEU A 251 -9.43 -27.43 -14.06
N LEU A 252 -8.30 -27.93 -14.56
CA LEU A 252 -7.08 -28.16 -13.79
C LEU A 252 -6.02 -27.11 -14.12
N PRO A 253 -5.15 -26.77 -13.15
CA PRO A 253 -4.00 -25.92 -13.41
C PRO A 253 -3.01 -26.60 -14.35
N LYS A 254 -2.48 -25.85 -15.33
CA LYS A 254 -1.24 -26.21 -16.03
C LYS A 254 -0.08 -25.47 -15.37
N VAL A 255 0.70 -26.19 -14.58
CA VAL A 255 1.83 -25.63 -13.80
C VAL A 255 3.14 -26.20 -14.30
N ILE A 256 4.16 -25.37 -14.44
CA ILE A 256 5.53 -25.81 -14.70
C ILE A 256 6.29 -25.85 -13.38
N VAL A 257 6.84 -27.01 -13.01
CA VAL A 257 7.69 -27.22 -11.83
C VAL A 257 9.01 -27.78 -12.32
N ASP A 258 10.13 -27.15 -11.94
CA ASP A 258 11.49 -27.57 -12.35
C ASP A 258 11.65 -27.80 -13.87
N GLY A 259 11.01 -26.96 -14.68
CA GLY A 259 11.01 -27.04 -16.15
C GLY A 259 10.06 -28.08 -16.75
N HIS A 260 9.34 -28.84 -15.93
CA HIS A 260 8.41 -29.88 -16.37
C HIS A 260 6.97 -29.41 -16.21
N ALA A 261 6.18 -29.50 -17.28
CA ALA A 261 4.74 -29.23 -17.20
C ALA A 261 4.02 -30.38 -16.49
N MET A 262 3.28 -30.04 -15.45
CA MET A 262 2.31 -30.94 -14.83
C MET A 262 1.12 -31.10 -15.78
N SER A 263 0.80 -32.34 -16.14
CA SER A 263 -0.37 -32.71 -16.93
C SER A 263 -1.52 -33.11 -16.01
N PRO A 264 -2.78 -33.12 -16.50
CA PRO A 264 -3.91 -33.70 -15.79
C PRO A 264 -3.64 -35.10 -15.21
N ASP A 265 -2.83 -35.91 -15.90
CA ASP A 265 -2.56 -37.30 -15.52
C ASP A 265 -1.54 -37.43 -14.37
N ASN A 266 -0.69 -36.42 -14.16
CA ASN A 266 0.32 -36.41 -13.10
C ASN A 266 0.06 -35.35 -12.00
N PHE A 267 -1.03 -34.60 -12.11
CA PHE A 267 -1.47 -33.63 -11.10
C PHE A 267 -2.21 -34.34 -9.97
N ASP A 268 -1.50 -34.58 -8.86
CA ASP A 268 -2.10 -35.10 -7.62
C ASP A 268 -1.68 -34.28 -6.40
N THR A 269 -2.68 -33.74 -5.70
CA THR A 269 -2.49 -32.99 -4.45
C THR A 269 -2.66 -33.87 -3.21
N GLY A 270 -3.06 -35.14 -3.37
CA GLY A 270 -3.38 -36.05 -2.27
C GLY A 270 -4.66 -35.70 -1.48
N LEU A 271 -5.35 -34.59 -1.82
CA LEU A 271 -6.58 -34.13 -1.18
C LEU A 271 -7.68 -33.96 -2.24
N ARG A 272 -8.81 -34.63 -2.01
CA ARG A 272 -9.96 -34.65 -2.91
C ARG A 272 -11.23 -34.30 -2.12
N PRO A 273 -12.19 -33.60 -2.74
CA PRO A 273 -12.10 -32.95 -4.06
C PRO A 273 -11.12 -31.77 -4.07
N HIS A 274 -10.62 -31.40 -5.25
CA HIS A 274 -9.71 -30.27 -5.40
C HIS A 274 -10.42 -28.93 -5.28
N PHE A 275 -9.75 -27.98 -4.61
CA PHE A 275 -10.05 -26.57 -4.65
C PHE A 275 -8.76 -25.80 -4.97
N PHE A 276 -8.88 -24.75 -5.76
CA PHE A 276 -7.75 -23.95 -6.23
C PHE A 276 -7.97 -22.49 -5.89
N VAL A 277 -6.95 -21.84 -5.33
CA VAL A 277 -6.97 -20.42 -5.03
C VAL A 277 -5.88 -19.74 -5.84
N VAL A 278 -6.25 -18.73 -6.64
CA VAL A 278 -5.29 -17.88 -7.35
C VAL A 278 -5.10 -16.61 -6.53
N ALA A 279 -4.01 -16.58 -5.76
CA ALA A 279 -3.56 -15.41 -5.00
C ALA A 279 -2.41 -14.71 -5.74
N ALA A 280 -2.74 -14.00 -6.82
CA ALA A 280 -1.78 -13.36 -7.71
C ALA A 280 -1.97 -11.83 -7.71
N PRO A 281 -0.98 -11.01 -8.11
CA PRO A 281 -1.20 -9.59 -8.34
C PRO A 281 -2.14 -9.37 -9.54
N ILE A 282 -2.78 -8.19 -9.58
CA ILE A 282 -3.69 -7.81 -10.68
C ILE A 282 -3.01 -7.95 -12.05
N THR A 283 -1.73 -7.60 -12.15
CA THR A 283 -0.93 -7.68 -13.38
C THR A 283 -0.78 -9.09 -13.92
N ALA A 284 -0.84 -10.14 -13.09
CA ALA A 284 -0.82 -11.51 -13.57
C ALA A 284 -2.17 -11.94 -14.19
N MET A 285 -3.26 -11.33 -13.73
CA MET A 285 -4.62 -11.62 -14.19
C MET A 285 -4.91 -11.00 -15.56
N LEU A 286 -4.41 -9.78 -15.77
CA LEU A 286 -4.56 -9.01 -16.99
C LEU A 286 -3.63 -9.52 -18.10
N ASP A 287 -4.07 -9.37 -19.35
CA ASP A 287 -3.32 -9.68 -20.57
C ASP A 287 -2.77 -8.37 -21.19
N ALA A 288 -1.85 -7.72 -20.46
CA ALA A 288 -1.28 -6.42 -20.83
C ALA A 288 0.23 -6.55 -21.11
N PRO A 289 0.71 -6.36 -22.36
CA PRO A 289 2.12 -6.53 -22.75
C PRO A 289 3.12 -5.71 -21.92
N GLU A 290 2.70 -4.56 -21.41
CA GLU A 290 3.47 -3.68 -20.54
C GLU A 290 3.88 -4.34 -19.21
N PHE A 291 3.14 -5.37 -18.78
CA PHE A 291 3.46 -6.16 -17.58
C PHE A 291 4.15 -7.49 -17.89
N ASN A 292 4.31 -7.84 -19.17
CA ASN A 292 4.96 -9.08 -19.59
C ASN A 292 6.48 -8.94 -19.52
N LEU A 293 7.17 -9.65 -18.61
CA LEU A 293 8.64 -9.79 -18.69
C LEU A 293 9.03 -11.06 -19.41
N THR A 294 9.85 -11.03 -20.47
CA THR A 294 10.35 -12.26 -21.11
C THR A 294 11.13 -13.11 -20.10
N ALA A 295 11.21 -14.43 -20.29
CA ALA A 295 11.88 -15.25 -19.27
C ALA A 295 13.38 -15.01 -19.10
N LYS A 296 13.99 -14.34 -20.07
CA LYS A 296 15.38 -13.90 -19.99
C LYS A 296 15.53 -12.70 -19.03
N GLU A 297 14.47 -11.88 -18.90
CA GLU A 297 14.38 -10.71 -18.03
C GLU A 297 14.10 -11.06 -16.55
N LEU A 298 13.90 -12.36 -16.25
CA LEU A 298 13.50 -12.86 -14.92
C LEU A 298 14.61 -13.52 -14.11
N ASP A 299 15.83 -13.61 -14.65
CA ASP A 299 16.98 -14.15 -13.90
C ASP A 299 17.40 -13.21 -12.73
N TRP A 300 16.75 -12.06 -12.60
CA TRP A 300 16.87 -11.09 -11.52
C TRP A 300 16.35 -11.61 -10.17
N GLY A 301 17.12 -12.47 -9.51
CA GLY A 301 16.98 -12.77 -8.09
C GLY A 301 17.43 -14.15 -7.61
N MET A 302 17.85 -15.03 -8.52
CA MET A 302 18.22 -16.43 -8.21
C MET A 302 19.72 -16.71 -8.33
N HIS A 303 20.60 -15.69 -8.27
CA HIS A 303 22.05 -15.93 -8.32
C HIS A 303 22.59 -16.45 -6.97
N GLY A 304 22.33 -17.72 -6.68
CA GLY A 304 23.41 -18.64 -6.32
C GLY A 304 23.91 -19.27 -7.61
N GLU A 305 25.21 -19.44 -7.78
CA GLU A 305 25.78 -20.14 -8.95
C GLU A 305 25.11 -21.50 -9.11
N VAL A 306 24.21 -21.62 -10.09
CA VAL A 306 23.71 -22.88 -10.61
C VAL A 306 23.91 -22.80 -12.11
N ASP A 307 24.82 -23.62 -12.60
CA ASP A 307 25.10 -23.83 -14.01
C ASP A 307 23.83 -24.45 -14.65
N VAL A 308 23.02 -23.63 -15.33
CA VAL A 308 21.85 -24.11 -16.07
C VAL A 308 22.21 -24.17 -17.55
N PRO A 309 22.19 -25.36 -18.20
CA PRO A 309 22.57 -25.49 -19.59
C PRO A 309 21.64 -24.72 -20.55
N GLU A 310 22.24 -24.23 -21.63
CA GLU A 310 21.72 -23.26 -22.60
C GLU A 310 20.44 -23.72 -23.34
N ASP A 311 20.17 -25.03 -23.35
CA ASP A 311 18.98 -25.66 -23.93
C ASP A 311 17.70 -25.44 -23.09
N ARG A 312 17.83 -25.13 -21.79
CA ARG A 312 16.68 -24.81 -20.92
C ARG A 312 16.17 -23.37 -21.03
N LEU A 313 16.94 -22.48 -21.63
CA LEU A 313 16.56 -21.07 -21.83
C LEU A 313 15.50 -20.88 -22.93
N GLN A 314 15.37 -21.83 -23.86
CA GLN A 314 14.46 -21.71 -25.02
C GLN A 314 12.97 -21.96 -24.70
N HIS A 315 12.65 -22.46 -23.50
CA HIS A 315 11.27 -22.81 -23.10
C HIS A 315 10.72 -21.94 -21.96
N ALA A 316 11.46 -20.92 -21.56
CA ALA A 316 11.02 -20.07 -20.49
C ALA A 316 10.08 -18.99 -21.08
N ALA A 317 8.78 -19.14 -20.80
CA ALA A 317 7.75 -18.13 -21.08
C ALA A 317 7.86 -16.96 -20.08
N PRO A 318 7.34 -15.75 -20.36
CA PRO A 318 7.40 -14.59 -19.46
C PRO A 318 6.82 -14.80 -18.04
N LEU A 319 7.18 -14.02 -17.00
CA LEU A 319 6.48 -13.86 -15.68
C LEU A 319 6.07 -12.40 -15.44
N VAL A 320 4.88 -12.27 -14.84
CA VAL A 320 4.00 -11.08 -14.79
C VAL A 320 3.32 -10.85 -16.15
N GLY A 321 1.99 -10.63 -16.16
CA GLY A 321 1.17 -10.56 -17.38
C GLY A 321 0.92 -11.89 -18.11
N TYR A 322 0.00 -12.72 -17.59
CA TYR A 322 -0.34 -14.02 -18.21
C TYR A 322 -1.69 -14.06 -18.90
N GLY A 323 -2.49 -13.00 -18.77
CA GLY A 323 -3.89 -13.07 -19.14
C GLY A 323 -4.59 -14.26 -18.50
N LEU A 324 -4.34 -14.55 -17.21
CA LEU A 324 -4.94 -15.71 -16.55
C LEU A 324 -6.46 -15.68 -16.65
N ALA A 325 -7.08 -14.50 -16.59
CA ALA A 325 -8.51 -14.37 -16.78
C ALA A 325 -8.97 -14.75 -18.19
N ARG A 326 -8.24 -14.32 -19.21
CA ARG A 326 -8.53 -14.68 -20.61
C ARG A 326 -8.31 -16.18 -20.84
N LYS A 327 -7.22 -16.74 -20.34
CA LYS A 327 -6.89 -18.16 -20.45
C LYS A 327 -7.90 -19.05 -19.75
N PHE A 328 -8.31 -18.69 -18.54
CA PHE A 328 -9.35 -19.41 -17.81
C PHE A 328 -10.64 -19.45 -18.62
N ARG A 329 -11.05 -18.30 -19.17
CA ARG A 329 -12.26 -18.22 -20.00
C ARG A 329 -12.14 -19.06 -21.27
N ALA A 330 -11.02 -18.95 -21.98
CA ALA A 330 -10.76 -19.74 -23.18
C ALA A 330 -10.78 -21.25 -22.88
N ALA A 331 -10.22 -21.69 -21.76
CA ALA A 331 -10.24 -23.08 -21.34
C ALA A 331 -11.65 -23.57 -20.98
N LEU A 332 -12.50 -22.71 -20.40
CA LEU A 332 -13.90 -23.03 -20.13
C LEU A 332 -14.71 -23.26 -21.41
N ASP A 333 -14.45 -22.48 -22.46
CA ASP A 333 -15.14 -22.61 -23.74
C ASP A 333 -14.81 -23.95 -24.44
N LEU A 334 -13.70 -24.60 -24.07
CA LEU A 334 -13.33 -25.94 -24.54
C LEU A 334 -14.09 -27.07 -23.82
N LEU A 335 -14.76 -26.80 -22.69
CA LEU A 335 -15.48 -27.83 -21.95
C LEU A 335 -16.81 -28.19 -22.66
N PRO A 336 -17.14 -29.49 -22.78
CA PRO A 336 -18.41 -29.92 -23.35
C PRO A 336 -19.60 -29.34 -22.56
N ALA A 337 -20.76 -29.26 -23.21
CA ALA A 337 -21.99 -28.87 -22.52
C ALA A 337 -22.34 -29.95 -21.47
N VAL A 338 -22.17 -29.62 -20.20
CA VAL A 338 -22.54 -30.51 -19.09
C VAL A 338 -24.04 -30.33 -18.87
N ALA A 339 -24.83 -31.35 -19.22
CA ALA A 339 -26.29 -31.28 -19.27
C ALA A 339 -26.95 -30.92 -17.91
N ASP A 340 -26.30 -31.22 -16.78
CA ASP A 340 -26.94 -31.22 -15.46
C ASP A 340 -26.25 -30.37 -14.38
N ALA A 341 -25.39 -29.41 -14.73
CA ALA A 341 -24.63 -28.64 -13.73
C ALA A 341 -24.76 -27.10 -13.87
N PRO A 342 -25.92 -26.51 -13.52
CA PRO A 342 -26.04 -25.06 -13.39
C PRO A 342 -25.03 -24.55 -12.36
N GLY A 343 -24.11 -23.68 -12.79
CA GLY A 343 -23.02 -23.13 -11.97
C GLY A 343 -21.63 -23.70 -12.24
N LEU A 344 -21.48 -24.86 -12.90
CA LEU A 344 -20.15 -25.41 -13.22
C LEU A 344 -19.42 -24.63 -14.33
N LYS A 345 -20.14 -23.89 -15.18
CA LYS A 345 -19.53 -22.97 -16.17
C LYS A 345 -19.41 -21.52 -15.67
N LEU A 346 -19.68 -21.27 -14.39
CA LEU A 346 -19.58 -19.93 -13.84
C LEU A 346 -18.13 -19.44 -13.89
N ALA A 347 -17.95 -18.23 -14.42
CA ALA A 347 -16.67 -17.55 -14.55
C ALA A 347 -16.80 -16.05 -14.18
N SER A 348 -17.80 -15.68 -13.38
CA SER A 348 -18.19 -14.29 -13.08
C SER A 348 -17.00 -13.40 -12.71
N ASP A 349 -16.12 -13.87 -11.83
CA ASP A 349 -14.95 -13.08 -11.40
C ASP A 349 -13.87 -12.97 -12.49
N PHE A 350 -13.66 -14.02 -13.28
CA PHE A 350 -12.71 -14.00 -14.39
C PHE A 350 -13.25 -13.15 -15.56
N ASP A 351 -14.56 -13.22 -15.83
CA ASP A 351 -15.24 -12.39 -16.83
C ASP A 351 -15.20 -10.91 -16.44
N ALA A 352 -15.43 -10.59 -15.16
CA ALA A 352 -15.28 -9.23 -14.64
C ALA A 352 -13.86 -8.68 -14.86
N LEU A 353 -12.81 -9.48 -14.62
CA LEU A 353 -11.42 -9.09 -14.89
C LEU A 353 -11.14 -8.90 -16.39
N ASN A 354 -11.67 -9.78 -17.25
CA ASN A 354 -11.54 -9.63 -18.71
C ASN A 354 -12.21 -8.35 -19.22
N ASP A 355 -13.41 -8.04 -18.72
CA ASP A 355 -14.13 -6.83 -19.10
C ASP A 355 -13.47 -5.57 -18.56
N TRP A 356 -12.91 -5.66 -17.35
CA TRP A 356 -12.16 -4.57 -16.76
C TRP A 356 -10.87 -4.29 -17.55
N GLN A 357 -10.15 -5.32 -18.00
CA GLN A 357 -8.98 -5.15 -18.88
C GLN A 357 -9.31 -4.36 -20.15
N LYS A 358 -10.45 -4.64 -20.80
CA LYS A 358 -10.88 -3.91 -22.02
C LYS A 358 -11.06 -2.42 -21.75
N ARG A 359 -11.42 -2.04 -20.52
CA ARG A 359 -11.56 -0.63 -20.10
C ARG A 359 -10.21 0.04 -19.83
N LEU A 360 -9.27 -0.71 -19.24
CA LEU A 360 -7.90 -0.23 -18.98
C LEU A 360 -7.13 0.11 -20.27
N ALA A 361 -7.33 -0.68 -21.32
CA ALA A 361 -6.65 -0.47 -22.61
C ALA A 361 -6.91 0.92 -23.25
N GLY A 362 -7.90 1.68 -22.76
CA GLY A 362 -8.18 3.04 -23.18
C GLY A 362 -7.61 4.15 -22.28
N SER A 363 -7.12 3.85 -21.07
CA SER A 363 -6.71 4.86 -20.07
C SER A 363 -5.20 5.09 -20.00
N GLU A 364 -4.38 4.07 -20.25
CA GLU A 364 -2.92 4.13 -20.13
C GLU A 364 -2.25 4.13 -21.51
N THR A 365 -1.88 5.31 -21.98
CA THR A 365 -1.01 5.48 -23.16
C THR A 365 0.42 5.80 -22.69
N GLU A 366 1.44 5.72 -23.56
CA GLU A 366 2.81 6.19 -23.24
C GLU A 366 2.85 7.64 -22.70
N ARG A 367 1.83 8.46 -22.96
CA ARG A 367 1.71 9.83 -22.44
C ARG A 367 1.08 9.92 -21.03
N ASN A 368 0.44 8.86 -20.57
CA ASN A 368 -0.30 8.78 -19.31
C ASN A 368 0.30 7.76 -18.32
N VAL A 369 1.57 7.37 -18.48
CA VAL A 369 2.17 6.31 -17.65
C VAL A 369 2.18 6.73 -16.18
N GLY A 370 1.49 5.95 -15.34
CA GLY A 370 1.27 6.27 -13.92
C GLY A 370 0.01 7.10 -13.63
N LEU A 371 -0.80 7.41 -14.63
CA LEU A 371 -2.15 7.98 -14.56
C LEU A 371 -3.19 6.90 -14.93
N GLY A 372 -4.42 6.97 -14.41
CA GLY A 372 -5.45 5.92 -14.58
C GLY A 372 -5.82 5.16 -13.29
N PRO A 373 -6.51 4.02 -13.36
CA PRO A 373 -6.90 3.27 -12.16
C PRO A 373 -5.77 2.39 -11.59
N LEU A 374 -4.71 2.12 -12.35
CA LEU A 374 -3.51 1.47 -11.84
C LEU A 374 -2.50 2.54 -11.36
N ARG A 375 -2.04 2.38 -10.12
CA ARG A 375 -1.12 3.30 -9.45
C ARG A 375 0.13 2.58 -8.98
N HIS A 376 1.21 3.33 -8.91
CA HIS A 376 2.50 2.85 -8.45
C HIS A 376 2.86 3.55 -7.14
N LEU A 377 3.22 2.77 -6.13
CA LEU A 377 3.86 3.26 -4.92
C LEU A 377 5.16 2.46 -4.80
N THR A 378 6.23 3.07 -5.25
CA THR A 378 7.55 2.46 -5.38
C THR A 378 8.47 3.05 -4.31
N GLY A 379 9.49 2.32 -3.86
CA GLY A 379 10.39 2.85 -2.84
C GLY A 379 11.88 2.79 -3.15
N VAL A 380 12.63 3.56 -2.37
CA VAL A 380 14.10 3.53 -2.31
C VAL A 380 14.53 3.43 -0.85
N GLN A 381 15.52 2.58 -0.60
CA GLN A 381 16.14 2.41 0.70
C GLN A 381 17.55 2.99 0.67
N TYR A 382 17.85 3.92 1.57
CA TYR A 382 19.17 4.52 1.75
C TYR A 382 19.88 3.90 2.95
N LEU A 383 21.15 3.58 2.74
CA LEU A 383 22.00 2.92 3.73
C LEU A 383 23.15 3.83 4.11
N PHE A 384 23.45 3.90 5.40
CA PHE A 384 24.44 4.82 5.95
C PHE A 384 25.44 4.06 6.80
N ASP A 385 26.70 4.49 6.79
CA ASP A 385 27.76 3.96 7.66
C ASP A 385 27.60 4.43 9.13
N THR A 386 26.82 5.48 9.34
CA THR A 386 26.42 6.05 10.63
C THR A 386 24.96 5.70 10.95
N ASN A 387 24.62 5.67 12.23
CA ASN A 387 23.23 5.51 12.64
C ASN A 387 22.52 6.87 12.48
N ILE A 388 21.45 6.91 11.68
CA ILE A 388 20.67 8.12 11.42
C ILE A 388 19.27 7.95 12.00
N GLN A 389 18.87 8.94 12.80
CA GLN A 389 17.54 9.04 13.37
C GLN A 389 17.06 10.49 13.19
N PHE A 390 15.97 10.68 12.46
CA PHE A 390 15.31 11.97 12.23
C PHE A 390 13.80 11.79 12.19
N GLY A 391 13.05 12.85 12.47
CA GLY A 391 11.59 12.86 12.47
C GLY A 391 11.02 11.82 13.42
N GLN A 392 11.79 11.44 14.45
CA GLN A 392 11.72 10.27 15.33
C GLN A 392 11.25 8.91 14.77
N GLU A 393 10.46 8.80 13.69
CA GLU A 393 9.69 7.64 13.23
C GLU A 393 9.19 7.83 11.76
N HIS A 394 7.88 8.00 11.52
CA HIS A 394 7.23 8.18 10.21
C HIS A 394 7.17 9.65 9.79
N THR A 395 7.50 9.96 8.54
CA THR A 395 7.46 11.33 7.98
C THR A 395 6.76 11.36 6.63
N LEU A 396 5.83 12.29 6.45
CA LEU A 396 5.06 12.54 5.23
C LEU A 396 5.50 13.85 4.61
N TYR A 397 5.93 13.84 3.34
CA TYR A 397 6.40 15.04 2.63
C TYR A 397 5.31 15.51 1.68
N MET A 398 4.36 16.29 2.21
CA MET A 398 3.15 16.72 1.50
C MET A 398 3.46 17.53 0.24
N ASP A 399 4.48 18.39 0.34
CA ASP A 399 4.87 19.29 -0.74
C ASP A 399 5.99 18.75 -1.64
N ALA A 400 6.58 17.60 -1.29
CA ALA A 400 7.57 16.95 -2.14
C ALA A 400 6.94 16.62 -3.51
N PRO A 401 7.52 17.06 -4.64
CA PRO A 401 6.92 16.87 -5.97
C PRO A 401 6.57 15.42 -6.30
N TRP A 402 7.32 14.45 -5.79
CA TRP A 402 7.06 13.03 -5.98
C TRP A 402 6.27 12.35 -4.85
N ARG A 403 5.67 13.14 -3.95
CA ARG A 403 4.82 12.71 -2.83
C ARG A 403 5.47 11.60 -2.02
N LEU A 404 6.48 12.01 -1.26
CA LEU A 404 7.33 11.09 -0.54
C LEU A 404 6.76 10.79 0.84
N SER A 405 7.00 9.58 1.32
CA SER A 405 6.85 9.24 2.73
C SER A 405 8.05 8.41 3.18
N SER A 406 8.53 8.59 4.40
CA SER A 406 9.75 7.92 4.86
C SER A 406 9.67 7.41 6.29
N ILE A 407 10.52 6.45 6.60
CA ILE A 407 10.76 5.96 7.95
C ILE A 407 12.26 5.71 8.19
N SER A 408 12.78 6.17 9.33
CA SER A 408 14.07 5.73 9.87
C SER A 408 13.86 4.40 10.61
N GLN A 409 14.40 3.29 10.10
CA GLN A 409 14.01 1.96 10.58
C GLN A 409 14.90 1.41 11.70
N ALA A 410 16.20 1.68 11.64
CA ALA A 410 17.20 0.95 12.42
C ALA A 410 16.98 1.03 13.94
N HIS A 411 16.33 2.09 14.43
CA HIS A 411 16.10 2.29 15.85
C HIS A 411 14.97 1.41 16.42
N PHE A 412 13.98 1.02 15.59
CA PHE A 412 12.91 0.08 15.94
C PHE A 412 13.41 -1.37 16.00
N TRP A 413 14.50 -1.68 15.29
CA TRP A 413 14.94 -3.05 15.11
C TRP A 413 15.53 -3.64 16.39
N ARG A 414 15.02 -4.80 16.80
CA ARG A 414 15.53 -5.56 17.96
C ARG A 414 16.99 -5.96 17.74
N ARG A 415 17.35 -6.34 16.51
CA ARG A 415 18.73 -6.61 16.09
C ARG A 415 19.16 -5.50 15.14
N ARG A 416 19.82 -4.49 15.68
CA ARG A 416 20.29 -3.33 14.89
C ARG A 416 21.42 -3.74 13.95
N PRO A 417 21.47 -3.16 12.75
CA PRO A 417 22.61 -3.34 11.86
C PRO A 417 23.88 -2.80 12.53
N THR A 418 24.97 -3.54 12.33
CA THR A 418 26.31 -3.19 12.78
C THR A 418 27.20 -2.94 11.57
N GLY A 419 28.33 -2.27 11.75
CA GLY A 419 29.27 -2.01 10.66
C GLY A 419 29.76 -3.25 9.92
N ILE A 420 29.61 -4.45 10.50
CA ILE A 420 29.91 -5.74 9.85
C ILE A 420 29.01 -5.98 8.63
N HIS A 421 27.79 -5.44 8.63
CA HIS A 421 26.85 -5.54 7.51
C HIS A 421 27.07 -4.48 6.42
N GLY A 422 28.08 -3.61 6.58
CA GLY A 422 28.36 -2.51 5.65
C GLY A 422 27.50 -1.26 5.85
N TYR A 423 26.62 -1.24 6.84
CA TYR A 423 25.76 -0.11 7.20
C TYR A 423 25.35 -0.13 8.69
N ARG A 424 24.92 1.01 9.22
CA ARG A 424 24.41 1.22 10.58
C ARG A 424 23.08 1.98 10.62
N GLY A 425 22.78 2.78 9.60
CA GLY A 425 21.54 3.52 9.46
C GLY A 425 20.77 3.09 8.22
N ILE A 426 19.44 3.16 8.29
CA ILE A 426 18.54 2.85 7.17
C ILE A 426 17.42 3.87 7.16
N VAL A 427 17.21 4.47 6.00
CA VAL A 427 16.05 5.32 5.71
C VAL A 427 15.33 4.69 4.53
N SER A 428 14.06 4.38 4.70
CA SER A 428 13.23 3.86 3.61
C SER A 428 12.23 4.93 3.21
N VAL A 429 12.06 5.11 1.90
CA VAL A 429 11.21 6.14 1.31
C VAL A 429 10.28 5.50 0.29
N ASP A 430 8.98 5.80 0.36
CA ASP A 430 8.00 5.55 -0.69
C ASP A 430 7.83 6.79 -1.58
N ILE A 431 7.55 6.54 -2.84
CA ILE A 431 7.43 7.49 -3.94
C ILE A 431 6.05 7.30 -4.57
N GLY A 432 5.14 8.24 -4.33
CA GLY A 432 3.75 8.16 -4.79
C GLY A 432 3.53 8.64 -6.23
N SER A 433 4.40 9.52 -6.75
CA SER A 433 4.08 10.28 -7.97
C SER A 433 5.23 10.38 -8.96
N LEU A 434 5.79 9.25 -9.39
CA LEU A 434 6.84 9.22 -10.44
C LEU A 434 6.40 9.83 -11.78
N HIS A 435 5.09 9.97 -12.03
CA HIS A 435 4.55 10.60 -13.23
C HIS A 435 4.67 12.14 -13.23
N ARG A 436 4.88 12.78 -12.08
CA ARG A 436 5.02 14.24 -11.98
C ARG A 436 6.44 14.68 -12.32
N SER A 437 6.56 15.72 -13.13
CA SER A 437 7.86 16.36 -13.40
C SER A 437 8.39 17.09 -12.17
N THR A 438 9.71 17.05 -12.00
CA THR A 438 10.41 17.83 -10.98
C THR A 438 11.81 18.20 -11.47
N LYS A 439 12.47 19.11 -10.75
CA LYS A 439 13.85 19.48 -11.01
C LYS A 439 14.77 18.31 -10.66
N VAL A 440 15.41 17.73 -11.68
CA VAL A 440 16.32 16.59 -11.59
C VAL A 440 17.72 17.03 -12.01
N THR A 441 18.74 16.65 -11.24
CA THR A 441 20.14 16.87 -11.62
C THR A 441 20.56 15.84 -12.66
N ILE A 442 20.89 16.30 -13.87
CA ILE A 442 21.34 15.43 -14.97
C ILE A 442 22.84 15.16 -14.89
N ARG A 443 23.59 16.19 -14.52
CA ARG A 443 25.03 16.17 -14.24
C ARG A 443 25.37 17.40 -13.38
N GLU A 444 26.59 17.44 -12.87
CA GLU A 444 27.06 18.54 -12.02
C GLU A 444 26.75 19.92 -12.62
N GLY A 445 26.05 20.76 -11.86
CA GLY A 445 25.63 22.10 -12.27
C GLY A 445 24.51 22.18 -13.31
N VAL A 446 23.97 21.06 -13.81
CA VAL A 446 22.94 21.02 -14.85
C VAL A 446 21.71 20.26 -14.36
N THR A 447 20.58 20.97 -14.35
CA THR A 447 19.28 20.42 -13.98
C THR A 447 18.30 20.50 -15.14
N ASP A 448 17.35 19.57 -15.18
CA ASP A 448 16.23 19.54 -16.12
C ASP A 448 14.92 19.28 -15.37
N GLU A 449 13.77 19.53 -16.00
CA GLU A 449 12.45 19.26 -15.43
C GLU A 449 11.87 17.99 -16.04
N LEU A 450 11.98 16.87 -15.31
CA LEU A 450 11.65 15.54 -15.82
C LEU A 450 10.73 14.77 -14.87
N PRO A 451 9.79 13.97 -15.40
CA PRO A 451 9.10 12.97 -14.59
C PRO A 451 10.06 11.84 -14.21
N GLY A 452 9.79 11.19 -13.09
CA GLY A 452 10.59 10.06 -12.60
C GLY A 452 10.68 8.90 -13.60
N TRP A 453 9.65 8.70 -14.44
CA TRP A 453 9.69 7.73 -15.54
C TRP A 453 10.81 7.97 -16.54
N ASN A 454 11.26 9.22 -16.71
CA ASN A 454 12.31 9.60 -17.63
C ASN A 454 13.70 9.67 -16.97
N CYS A 455 13.81 9.20 -15.72
CA CYS A 455 15.03 9.25 -14.94
C CYS A 455 15.73 7.89 -14.88
N SER A 456 17.06 7.94 -14.78
CA SER A 456 17.89 6.78 -14.43
C SER A 456 17.80 6.42 -12.96
N PRO A 457 18.22 5.20 -12.54
CA PRO A 457 18.19 4.79 -11.13
C PRO A 457 18.87 5.80 -10.21
N ASP A 458 20.06 6.28 -10.60
CA ASP A 458 20.85 7.26 -9.84
C ASP A 458 20.16 8.63 -9.78
N GLN A 459 19.48 9.03 -10.84
CA GLN A 459 18.73 10.29 -10.89
C GLN A 459 17.50 10.24 -9.98
N ILE A 460 16.79 9.11 -9.94
CA ILE A 460 15.66 8.91 -9.03
C ILE A 460 16.17 8.95 -7.59
N ALA A 461 17.19 8.14 -7.26
CA ALA A 461 17.73 8.04 -5.91
C ALA A 461 18.32 9.37 -5.41
N SER A 462 19.03 10.13 -6.24
CA SER A 462 19.57 11.44 -5.83
C SER A 462 18.46 12.49 -5.67
N THR A 463 17.46 12.51 -6.55
CA THR A 463 16.34 13.46 -6.50
C THR A 463 15.45 13.22 -5.29
N VAL A 464 15.16 11.96 -4.95
CA VAL A 464 14.42 11.61 -3.73
C VAL A 464 15.23 12.01 -2.49
N TRP A 465 16.54 11.77 -2.48
CA TRP A 465 17.39 12.16 -1.34
C TRP A 465 17.44 13.68 -1.17
N GLU A 466 17.51 14.46 -2.25
CA GLU A 466 17.46 15.94 -2.19
C GLU A 466 16.15 16.43 -1.55
N GLN A 467 15.01 15.81 -1.89
CA GLN A 467 13.71 16.16 -1.35
C GLN A 467 13.56 15.78 0.14
N VAL A 468 14.23 14.72 0.58
CA VAL A 468 14.16 14.25 1.98
C VAL A 468 15.18 14.95 2.87
N ARG A 469 16.43 15.14 2.41
CA ARG A 469 17.57 15.56 3.25
C ARG A 469 17.38 16.91 3.92
N ARG A 470 16.62 17.83 3.32
CA ARG A 470 16.38 19.17 3.87
C ARG A 470 15.60 19.07 5.18
N SER A 471 14.53 18.29 5.19
CA SER A 471 13.74 18.07 6.39
C SER A 471 14.49 17.26 7.45
N VAL A 472 15.33 16.30 7.02
CA VAL A 472 16.27 15.58 7.91
C VAL A 472 17.21 16.55 8.63
N ALA A 473 17.78 17.52 7.90
CA ALA A 473 18.68 18.53 8.45
C ALA A 473 17.95 19.48 9.42
N MET A 474 16.72 19.89 9.10
CA MET A 474 15.92 20.77 9.96
C MET A 474 15.57 20.12 11.31
N ASP A 475 15.17 18.84 11.33
CA ASP A 475 14.87 18.12 12.56
C ASP A 475 16.09 18.01 13.49
N THR A 476 17.25 17.71 12.89
CA THR A 476 18.54 17.64 13.60
C THR A 476 18.87 18.97 14.29
N GLN A 477 18.64 20.11 13.61
CA GLN A 477 18.86 21.44 14.16
C GLN A 477 17.87 21.81 15.27
N ARG A 478 16.59 21.39 15.17
CA ARG A 478 15.55 21.65 16.18
C ARG A 478 15.85 20.91 17.48
N SER A 479 16.27 19.64 17.40
CA SER A 479 16.69 18.84 18.55
C SER A 479 17.82 19.52 19.34
N ARG A 480 18.82 20.12 18.64
CA ARG A 480 19.92 20.89 19.26
C ARG A 480 19.45 22.11 20.06
N ARG A 481 18.47 22.87 19.54
CA ARG A 481 17.93 24.05 20.25
C ARG A 481 17.20 23.66 21.54
N SER A 482 16.39 22.59 21.49
CA SER A 482 15.70 22.08 22.69
C SER A 482 16.67 21.60 23.79
N SER A 483 17.80 20.99 23.39
CA SER A 483 18.83 20.54 24.35
C SER A 483 19.65 21.67 24.99
N ARG A 484 19.63 22.89 24.41
CA ARG A 484 20.32 24.07 24.99
C ARG A 484 19.47 24.79 26.05
N GLU A 485 18.17 24.51 26.16
CA GLU A 485 17.26 25.17 27.11
C GLU A 485 17.01 24.38 28.42
N GLY A 486 17.76 23.29 28.69
CA GLY A 486 17.90 22.64 30.02
C GLY A 486 17.57 21.13 30.04
N PRO A 487 18.09 20.34 31.02
CA PRO A 487 18.34 20.74 32.41
C PRO A 487 19.81 21.02 32.75
N ARG A 488 19.99 21.84 33.80
CA ARG A 488 21.26 22.23 34.40
C ARG A 488 21.95 21.05 35.10
N ASP A 489 22.46 20.08 34.35
CA ASP A 489 23.51 19.17 34.85
C ASP A 489 24.22 18.49 33.67
N ALA A 490 25.51 18.81 33.49
CA ALA A 490 26.35 18.29 32.40
C ALA A 490 26.71 16.79 32.55
N SER A 491 26.21 16.12 33.59
CA SER A 491 26.50 14.71 33.89
C SER A 491 25.49 13.69 33.33
N GLN A 492 24.43 14.12 32.62
CA GLN A 492 23.38 13.23 32.08
C GLN A 492 23.17 13.32 30.55
N VAL A 493 24.18 13.73 29.79
CA VAL A 493 24.11 13.68 28.32
C VAL A 493 24.26 12.23 27.86
N SER A 494 23.23 11.66 27.22
CA SER A 494 23.30 10.31 26.70
C SER A 494 24.34 10.21 25.55
N PRO A 495 25.04 9.07 25.39
CA PRO A 495 25.99 8.87 24.29
C PRO A 495 25.38 9.04 22.88
N ALA A 496 24.05 9.03 22.76
CA ALA A 496 23.33 9.29 21.51
C ALA A 496 23.29 10.79 21.16
N ALA A 497 23.13 11.66 22.16
CA ALA A 497 23.23 13.10 21.97
C ALA A 497 24.66 13.52 21.61
N GLN A 498 25.67 12.85 22.19
CA GLN A 498 27.08 13.12 21.87
C GLN A 498 27.45 12.72 20.43
N ARG A 499 26.90 11.64 19.86
CA ARG A 499 27.18 11.24 18.46
C ARG A 499 26.46 12.09 17.41
N ALA A 500 25.37 12.77 17.78
CA ALA A 500 24.72 13.76 16.92
C ALA A 500 25.50 15.09 16.86
N ILE A 501 26.41 15.32 17.82
CA ILE A 501 27.33 16.46 17.84
C ILE A 501 28.48 16.25 16.84
N ASP A 502 28.95 15.02 16.63
CA ASP A 502 30.07 14.69 15.71
C ASP A 502 29.79 14.95 14.21
N ILE A 503 28.55 15.30 13.82
CA ILE A 503 28.19 15.63 12.42
C ILE A 503 28.60 17.06 12.04
N GLU A 504 29.04 17.89 13.00
CA GLU A 504 29.40 19.30 12.76
C GLU A 504 30.71 19.56 11.98
N ASP A 505 31.59 18.58 11.77
CA ASP A 505 32.97 18.86 11.29
C ASP A 505 33.23 18.73 9.77
N ASN A 506 32.22 19.01 8.89
CA ASN A 506 32.29 19.16 7.41
C ASN A 506 31.64 18.08 6.50
N GLY A 507 30.67 17.27 6.95
CA GLY A 507 30.05 16.23 6.10
C GLY A 507 28.62 16.52 5.66
N GLU A 508 28.37 16.66 4.35
CA GLU A 508 27.01 16.51 3.79
C GLU A 508 26.50 15.10 4.12
N LEU A 509 25.32 14.98 4.76
CA LEU A 509 24.72 13.68 5.10
C LEU A 509 24.43 12.93 3.80
N THR A 510 25.32 12.01 3.44
CA THR A 510 25.30 11.34 2.14
C THR A 510 25.12 9.83 2.36
N PRO A 511 24.14 9.20 1.70
CA PRO A 511 23.99 7.76 1.77
C PRO A 511 25.23 7.06 1.21
N SER A 512 25.67 6.01 1.91
CA SER A 512 26.77 5.15 1.46
C SER A 512 26.39 4.37 0.20
N CYS A 513 25.13 3.96 0.10
CA CYS A 513 24.53 3.34 -1.08
C CYS A 513 22.99 3.40 -0.96
N TYR A 514 22.31 3.05 -2.05
CA TYR A 514 20.86 2.92 -2.08
C TYR A 514 20.44 1.59 -2.73
N HIS A 515 19.22 1.17 -2.44
CA HIS A 515 18.52 0.09 -3.12
C HIS A 515 17.17 0.61 -3.62
N LEU A 516 16.97 0.60 -4.94
CA LEU A 516 15.72 0.98 -5.58
C LEU A 516 14.83 -0.26 -5.75
N ASP A 517 13.51 -0.09 -5.68
CA ASP A 517 12.52 -1.15 -5.90
C ASP A 517 12.80 -1.96 -7.18
N GLN A 518 12.93 -3.27 -7.01
CA GLN A 518 13.24 -4.23 -8.07
C GLN A 518 12.10 -4.41 -9.08
N ASN A 519 10.90 -3.91 -8.78
CA ASN A 519 9.78 -3.93 -9.73
C ASN A 519 9.89 -2.83 -10.80
N ILE A 520 10.81 -1.86 -10.64
CA ILE A 520 11.15 -0.92 -11.70
C ILE A 520 12.14 -1.57 -12.64
N VAL A 521 11.76 -1.71 -13.91
CA VAL A 521 12.61 -2.24 -14.96
C VAL A 521 13.04 -1.12 -15.90
N PHE A 522 14.35 -0.96 -16.07
CA PHE A 522 14.91 0.11 -16.89
C PHE A 522 15.13 -0.34 -18.33
N ARG A 523 14.94 0.57 -19.29
CA ARG A 523 14.99 0.23 -20.73
C ARG A 523 16.33 -0.35 -21.18
N ARG A 524 17.44 0.09 -20.57
CA ARG A 524 18.76 -0.46 -20.89
C ARG A 524 18.93 -1.91 -20.47
N GLU A 525 18.34 -2.30 -19.35
CA GLU A 525 18.46 -3.65 -18.80
C GLU A 525 17.80 -4.62 -19.78
N LEU A 526 16.55 -4.32 -20.18
CA LEU A 526 15.82 -5.06 -21.22
C LEU A 526 16.65 -5.26 -22.51
N LEU A 527 17.15 -4.17 -23.09
CA LEU A 527 17.90 -4.23 -24.36
C LEU A 527 19.27 -4.92 -24.23
N SER A 528 19.89 -4.85 -23.05
CA SER A 528 21.18 -5.51 -22.81
C SER A 528 21.05 -7.03 -22.78
N GLU A 529 19.89 -7.51 -22.33
CA GLU A 529 19.58 -8.93 -22.19
C GLU A 529 19.06 -9.54 -23.50
N GLU A 530 18.43 -8.77 -24.39
CA GLU A 530 18.05 -9.20 -25.75
C GLU A 530 19.25 -9.48 -26.68
N GLY A 531 20.50 -9.35 -26.19
CA GLY A 531 21.71 -9.51 -27.00
C GLY A 531 22.05 -8.29 -27.85
N GLU A 532 21.31 -7.18 -27.66
CA GLU A 532 21.48 -5.95 -28.43
C GLU A 532 22.51 -5.00 -27.80
N GLY A 533 23.68 -5.51 -27.39
CA GLY A 533 24.66 -4.75 -26.58
C GLY A 533 25.10 -3.40 -27.16
N ARG A 534 25.07 -3.21 -28.48
CA ARG A 534 25.31 -1.89 -29.13
C ARG A 534 24.11 -0.94 -29.01
N ARG A 535 22.88 -1.45 -29.07
CA ARG A 535 21.62 -0.69 -28.93
C ARG A 535 21.38 -0.32 -27.47
N ALA A 536 21.62 -1.25 -26.53
CA ALA A 536 21.54 -1.01 -25.09
C ALA A 536 22.46 0.14 -24.62
N ARG A 537 23.69 0.23 -25.14
CA ARG A 537 24.62 1.33 -24.82
C ARG A 537 24.11 2.71 -25.26
N ARG A 538 23.30 2.77 -26.31
CA ARG A 538 22.72 4.00 -26.88
C ARG A 538 21.33 4.31 -26.35
N ALA A 539 20.63 3.34 -25.77
CA ALA A 539 19.29 3.52 -25.25
C ALA A 539 19.27 4.49 -24.06
N PRO A 540 18.15 5.19 -23.82
CA PRO A 540 17.99 5.99 -22.60
C PRO A 540 18.00 5.09 -21.36
N ARG A 541 18.39 5.65 -20.20
CA ARG A 541 18.43 4.94 -18.91
C ARG A 541 17.11 5.04 -18.14
N ASP A 542 16.03 5.38 -18.81
CA ASP A 542 14.72 5.63 -18.23
C ASP A 542 13.96 4.34 -17.89
N ILE A 543 12.85 4.50 -17.18
CA ILE A 543 11.98 3.40 -16.79
C ILE A 543 11.26 2.88 -18.05
N ALA A 544 11.31 1.57 -18.25
CA ALA A 544 10.51 0.91 -19.28
C ALA A 544 9.20 0.36 -18.73
N LYS A 545 9.25 -0.26 -17.54
CA LYS A 545 8.10 -0.92 -16.91
C LYS A 545 8.15 -0.76 -15.40
N ASN A 546 6.99 -0.78 -14.76
CA ASN A 546 6.86 -1.01 -13.32
C ASN A 546 5.86 -2.15 -13.12
N LEU A 547 6.29 -3.20 -12.43
CA LEU A 547 5.60 -4.50 -12.42
C LEU A 547 4.66 -4.70 -11.23
N SER A 548 4.64 -3.73 -10.32
CA SER A 548 3.84 -3.76 -9.10
C SER A 548 2.77 -2.66 -9.02
N PRO A 549 2.07 -2.28 -10.11
CA PRO A 549 0.94 -1.39 -9.95
C PRO A 549 -0.15 -2.06 -9.12
N TYR A 550 -0.93 -1.24 -8.44
CA TYR A 550 -2.12 -1.65 -7.75
C TYR A 550 -3.33 -0.82 -8.14
N LEU A 551 -4.50 -1.36 -7.86
CA LEU A 551 -5.77 -0.74 -8.20
C LEU A 551 -6.22 0.23 -7.11
N ILE A 552 -6.53 1.46 -7.50
CA ILE A 552 -7.25 2.42 -6.65
C ILE A 552 -8.76 2.35 -6.92
N ASN A 553 -9.56 2.79 -5.94
CA ASN A 553 -11.00 2.94 -6.16
C ASN A 553 -11.29 4.33 -6.70
N ARG A 554 -11.90 4.36 -7.88
CA ARG A 554 -12.42 5.57 -8.51
C ARG A 554 -13.95 5.58 -8.44
N PRO A 555 -14.59 6.76 -8.53
CA PRO A 555 -16.03 6.87 -8.46
C PRO A 555 -16.75 5.92 -9.43
N GLY A 556 -17.69 5.14 -8.90
CA GLY A 556 -18.50 4.19 -9.65
C GLY A 556 -17.77 2.95 -10.17
N GLU A 557 -16.46 2.79 -9.94
CA GLU A 557 -15.70 1.62 -10.41
C GLU A 557 -15.74 0.43 -9.42
N TRP A 558 -16.02 0.66 -8.14
CA TRP A 558 -16.06 -0.42 -7.13
C TRP A 558 -17.00 -1.57 -7.49
N LYS A 559 -18.19 -1.26 -8.02
CA LYS A 559 -19.18 -2.26 -8.45
C LYS A 559 -18.66 -3.21 -9.52
N LEU A 560 -17.66 -2.79 -10.29
CA LEU A 560 -17.03 -3.56 -11.37
C LEU A 560 -15.99 -4.56 -10.86
N ARG A 561 -15.53 -4.43 -9.61
CA ARG A 561 -14.53 -5.35 -9.06
C ARG A 561 -15.09 -6.78 -8.93
N PRO A 562 -14.26 -7.81 -9.17
CA PRO A 562 -14.64 -9.20 -8.94
C PRO A 562 -14.90 -9.48 -7.46
N GLY A 563 -15.63 -10.55 -7.19
CA GLY A 563 -16.07 -10.96 -5.87
C GLY A 563 -17.42 -10.36 -5.50
N ARG A 564 -18.14 -11.07 -4.64
CA ARG A 564 -19.40 -10.65 -4.03
C ARG A 564 -19.22 -10.58 -2.52
N LEU A 565 -19.49 -9.41 -1.95
CA LEU A 565 -19.62 -9.28 -0.50
C LEU A 565 -21.02 -9.75 -0.11
N HIS A 566 -21.08 -10.78 0.73
CA HIS A 566 -22.35 -11.26 1.29
C HIS A 566 -22.83 -10.33 2.40
N ASP A 567 -24.14 -10.31 2.63
CA ASP A 567 -24.73 -9.59 3.75
C ASP A 567 -24.19 -10.11 5.10
N PRO A 568 -24.38 -9.36 6.21
CA PRO A 568 -23.86 -9.75 7.53
C PRO A 568 -24.19 -11.18 7.95
N ASP A 569 -25.36 -11.71 7.59
CA ASP A 569 -25.80 -13.06 7.95
C ASP A 569 -25.09 -14.15 7.14
N HIS A 570 -24.69 -13.84 5.90
CA HIS A 570 -24.07 -14.79 4.95
C HIS A 570 -22.58 -14.55 4.71
N ARG A 571 -21.89 -13.65 5.44
CA ARG A 571 -20.43 -13.39 5.30
C ARG A 571 -19.57 -14.65 5.38
N HIS A 572 -20.05 -15.65 6.12
CA HIS A 572 -19.38 -16.91 6.36
C HIS A 572 -19.38 -17.85 5.13
N GLU A 573 -20.15 -17.53 4.09
CA GLU A 573 -20.16 -18.25 2.80
C GLU A 573 -18.94 -17.92 1.92
N GLY A 574 -18.29 -16.77 2.12
CA GLY A 574 -17.07 -16.39 1.39
C GLY A 574 -17.34 -15.83 -0.01
N TYR A 575 -16.39 -16.02 -0.93
CA TYR A 575 -16.58 -15.69 -2.36
C TYR A 575 -17.28 -16.81 -3.13
N GLU A 576 -17.67 -16.51 -4.37
CA GLU A 576 -18.28 -17.49 -5.29
C GLU A 576 -17.22 -18.42 -5.90
N LEU A 577 -17.55 -19.71 -6.06
CA LEU A 577 -16.65 -20.66 -6.75
C LEU A 577 -16.81 -20.57 -8.26
N GLN A 578 -15.72 -20.19 -8.91
CA GLN A 578 -15.56 -20.22 -10.35
C GLN A 578 -15.31 -21.66 -10.81
N ASN A 579 -16.02 -22.12 -11.83
CA ASN A 579 -15.98 -23.51 -12.30
C ASN A 579 -16.06 -24.56 -11.18
N GLY A 580 -16.88 -24.30 -10.15
CA GLY A 580 -17.10 -25.22 -9.02
C GLY A 580 -15.89 -25.55 -8.13
N ALA A 581 -14.71 -24.96 -8.35
CA ALA A 581 -13.49 -25.29 -7.59
C ALA A 581 -12.44 -24.16 -7.50
N TRP A 582 -12.56 -23.11 -8.32
CA TRP A 582 -11.59 -22.03 -8.40
C TRP A 582 -12.07 -20.79 -7.69
N ILE A 583 -11.18 -20.13 -6.95
CA ILE A 583 -11.48 -18.88 -6.27
C ILE A 583 -10.31 -17.91 -6.47
N LEU A 584 -10.61 -16.64 -6.68
CA LEU A 584 -9.62 -15.58 -6.75
C LEU A 584 -9.41 -14.96 -5.37
N ALA A 585 -8.17 -14.56 -5.09
CA ALA A 585 -7.83 -13.79 -3.91
C ALA A 585 -6.80 -12.70 -4.26
N GLY A 586 -6.99 -11.51 -3.73
CA GLY A 586 -6.09 -10.39 -3.99
C GLY A 586 -6.73 -9.05 -3.65
N THR A 587 -5.93 -7.99 -3.63
CA THR A 587 -6.38 -6.63 -3.33
C THR A 587 -7.27 -6.02 -4.41
N TYR A 588 -7.42 -6.68 -5.56
CA TYR A 588 -8.36 -6.32 -6.62
C TYR A 588 -9.78 -6.90 -6.42
N MET A 589 -9.94 -7.86 -5.51
CA MET A 589 -11.27 -8.40 -5.15
C MET A 589 -12.04 -7.40 -4.29
N LYS A 590 -13.37 -7.48 -4.29
CA LYS A 590 -14.21 -6.71 -3.38
C LYS A 590 -13.95 -7.11 -1.93
N THR A 591 -13.69 -6.12 -1.09
CA THR A 591 -13.39 -6.21 0.34
C THR A 591 -14.05 -5.02 1.06
N PHE A 592 -14.54 -5.20 2.27
CA PHE A 592 -15.00 -4.13 3.15
C PHE A 592 -13.90 -3.10 3.45
N THR A 593 -12.63 -3.52 3.46
CA THR A 593 -11.48 -2.61 3.60
C THR A 593 -11.36 -1.59 2.46
N ARG A 594 -11.75 -1.95 1.22
CA ARG A 594 -11.77 -1.07 0.02
C ARG A 594 -10.46 -0.36 -0.34
N LEU A 595 -9.32 -0.79 0.21
CA LEU A 595 -7.99 -0.20 -0.04
C LEU A 595 -7.02 -1.29 -0.48
N THR A 596 -6.05 -0.95 -1.32
CA THR A 596 -4.96 -1.87 -1.64
C THR A 596 -3.96 -1.90 -0.49
N THR A 597 -4.20 -2.81 0.45
CA THR A 597 -3.37 -2.99 1.64
C THR A 597 -3.18 -4.46 1.98
N MET A 598 -2.23 -4.75 2.88
CA MET A 598 -2.09 -6.10 3.44
C MET A 598 -3.32 -6.54 4.24
N GLU A 599 -4.10 -5.60 4.77
CA GLU A 599 -5.38 -5.87 5.43
C GLU A 599 -6.41 -6.40 4.43
N ALA A 600 -6.61 -5.72 3.30
CA ALA A 600 -7.53 -6.19 2.25
C ALA A 600 -7.06 -7.51 1.62
N ALA A 601 -5.74 -7.72 1.49
CA ALA A 601 -5.22 -9.01 1.05
C ALA A 601 -5.57 -10.15 2.02
N ASN A 602 -5.47 -9.91 3.34
CA ASN A 602 -5.86 -10.87 4.36
C ASN A 602 -7.37 -11.10 4.38
N GLU A 603 -8.17 -10.03 4.25
CA GLU A 603 -9.62 -10.11 4.14
C GLU A 603 -10.05 -10.95 2.93
N SER A 604 -9.49 -10.65 1.75
CA SER A 604 -9.78 -11.41 0.52
C SER A 604 -9.40 -12.88 0.63
N ALA A 605 -8.29 -13.20 1.30
CA ALA A 605 -7.91 -14.60 1.54
C ALA A 605 -8.92 -15.31 2.45
N ARG A 606 -9.49 -14.62 3.45
CA ARG A 606 -10.51 -15.17 4.35
C ARG A 606 -11.83 -15.43 3.65
N HIS A 607 -12.26 -14.53 2.76
CA HIS A 607 -13.39 -14.80 1.88
C HIS A 607 -13.15 -16.05 1.02
N ALA A 608 -11.97 -16.19 0.42
CA ALA A 608 -11.64 -17.36 -0.39
C ALA A 608 -11.62 -18.66 0.42
N VAL A 609 -11.04 -18.65 1.63
CA VAL A 609 -11.04 -19.82 2.52
C VAL A 609 -12.46 -20.18 2.96
N ASN A 610 -13.29 -19.20 3.31
CA ASN A 610 -14.69 -19.43 3.69
C ASN A 610 -15.48 -20.10 2.56
N ALA A 611 -15.25 -19.70 1.30
CA ALA A 611 -15.85 -20.33 0.13
C ALA A 611 -15.48 -21.82 0.02
N VAL A 612 -14.20 -22.15 0.20
CA VAL A 612 -13.73 -23.54 0.23
C VAL A 612 -14.37 -24.33 1.36
N LEU A 613 -14.39 -23.76 2.57
CA LEU A 613 -14.97 -24.42 3.76
C LEU A 613 -16.48 -24.63 3.62
N HIS A 614 -17.20 -23.66 3.05
CA HIS A 614 -18.63 -23.76 2.76
C HIS A 614 -18.90 -24.86 1.72
N ALA A 615 -18.22 -24.82 0.56
CA ALA A 615 -18.42 -25.78 -0.52
C ALA A 615 -17.99 -27.22 -0.17
N SER A 616 -16.96 -27.37 0.67
CA SER A 616 -16.53 -28.67 1.19
C SER A 616 -17.38 -29.17 2.36
N ARG A 617 -18.31 -28.35 2.88
CA ARG A 617 -19.07 -28.60 4.11
C ARG A 617 -18.16 -28.95 5.29
N ALA A 618 -16.98 -28.34 5.33
CA ALA A 618 -16.02 -28.57 6.39
C ALA A 618 -16.61 -28.14 7.75
N PRO A 619 -16.56 -29.02 8.78
CA PRO A 619 -16.99 -28.67 10.13
C PRO A 619 -16.00 -27.68 10.77
N GLY A 620 -16.49 -26.88 11.72
CA GLY A 620 -15.69 -25.93 12.48
C GLY A 620 -15.88 -24.48 12.05
N ASP A 621 -15.16 -23.59 12.73
CA ASP A 621 -15.33 -22.15 12.61
C ASP A 621 -14.89 -21.62 11.24
N ARG A 622 -15.60 -20.60 10.77
CA ARG A 622 -15.24 -19.86 9.57
C ARG A 622 -14.23 -18.76 9.91
N CYS A 623 -13.49 -18.32 8.90
CA CYS A 623 -12.64 -17.15 9.04
C CYS A 623 -13.52 -15.94 9.35
N MET A 624 -13.19 -15.24 10.43
CA MET A 624 -13.83 -13.98 10.78
C MET A 624 -13.48 -12.90 9.75
N ILE A 625 -14.50 -12.15 9.32
CA ILE A 625 -14.41 -11.02 8.40
C ILE A 625 -15.00 -9.80 9.11
N TRP A 626 -14.27 -8.69 9.12
CA TRP A 626 -14.62 -7.47 9.82
C TRP A 626 -14.83 -6.32 8.83
N ASP A 627 -16.03 -5.77 8.81
CA ASP A 627 -16.32 -4.56 8.05
C ASP A 627 -15.91 -3.31 8.86
N PRO A 628 -15.01 -2.44 8.37
CA PRO A 628 -14.63 -1.22 9.08
C PRO A 628 -15.81 -0.35 9.52
N GLU A 629 -16.92 -0.31 8.75
CA GLU A 629 -18.10 0.51 9.07
C GLU A 629 -18.85 0.01 10.31
N GLU A 630 -18.72 -1.27 10.66
CA GLU A 630 -19.28 -1.84 11.89
C GLU A 630 -18.46 -1.53 13.14
N TRP A 631 -17.23 -1.04 12.95
CA TRP A 631 -16.28 -0.73 14.02
C TRP A 631 -16.01 0.76 14.14
N GLU A 632 -17.01 1.58 13.82
CA GLU A 632 -17.01 3.03 14.04
C GLU A 632 -17.45 3.40 15.47
N LEU A 633 -17.43 4.70 15.79
CA LEU A 633 -17.84 5.20 17.09
C LEU A 633 -19.29 4.80 17.41
N PRO A 634 -19.55 4.13 18.55
CA PRO A 634 -20.90 3.77 18.98
C PRO A 634 -21.82 4.97 19.17
N ASP A 635 -21.26 6.13 19.56
CA ASP A 635 -22.00 7.36 19.82
C ASP A 635 -22.77 7.88 18.59
N PHE A 636 -22.32 7.51 17.39
CA PHE A 636 -22.98 7.88 16.13
C PHE A 636 -23.93 6.80 15.59
N ALA A 637 -24.08 5.65 16.26
CA ALA A 637 -24.93 4.56 15.79
C ALA A 637 -26.41 4.98 15.66
N ALA A 638 -26.92 5.77 16.61
CA ALA A 638 -28.29 6.29 16.55
C ALA A 638 -28.49 7.25 15.38
N LEU A 639 -27.49 8.10 15.09
CA LEU A 639 -27.54 9.05 13.98
C LEU A 639 -27.47 8.33 12.62
N ARG A 640 -26.62 7.30 12.49
CA ARG A 640 -26.61 6.41 11.31
C ARG A 640 -27.93 5.69 11.11
N ALA A 641 -28.59 5.26 12.19
CA ALA A 641 -29.91 4.62 12.10
C ALA A 641 -31.01 5.61 11.67
N ILE A 642 -30.94 6.87 12.10
CA ILE A 642 -31.82 7.94 11.60
C ILE A 642 -31.55 8.19 10.12
N ASP A 643 -30.28 8.31 9.74
CA ASP A 643 -29.90 8.54 8.35
C ASP A 643 -30.36 7.39 7.43
N SER A 644 -30.26 6.14 7.87
CA SER A 644 -30.74 4.98 7.11
C SER A 644 -32.25 5.10 6.80
N LYS A 645 -33.05 5.66 7.73
CA LYS A 645 -34.48 5.93 7.49
C LYS A 645 -34.67 7.10 6.52
N LEU A 646 -33.97 8.21 6.73
CA LEU A 646 -34.03 9.38 5.84
C LEU A 646 -33.70 8.99 4.40
N TYR A 647 -32.62 8.22 4.20
CA TYR A 647 -32.19 7.74 2.90
C TYR A 647 -33.25 6.83 2.24
N LYS A 648 -33.83 5.88 3.00
CA LYS A 648 -34.90 4.99 2.51
C LYS A 648 -36.16 5.76 2.10
N ASP A 649 -36.46 6.85 2.78
CA ASP A 649 -37.61 7.73 2.49
C ASP A 649 -37.30 8.80 1.43
N GLY A 650 -36.08 8.84 0.88
CA GLY A 650 -35.66 9.77 -0.18
C GLY A 650 -35.33 11.18 0.29
N TYR A 651 -35.07 11.38 1.59
CA TYR A 651 -34.67 12.66 2.18
C TYR A 651 -33.14 12.85 2.15
N PRO A 652 -32.66 14.11 2.08
CA PRO A 652 -31.24 14.42 2.21
C PRO A 652 -30.72 14.07 3.60
N HIS A 653 -29.40 14.08 3.76
CA HIS A 653 -28.77 13.81 5.05
C HIS A 653 -29.18 14.85 6.10
N MET A 654 -29.23 14.48 7.38
CA MET A 654 -29.67 15.37 8.48
C MET A 654 -28.86 16.68 8.58
N VAL A 655 -27.59 16.66 8.16
CA VAL A 655 -26.70 17.84 8.13
C VAL A 655 -27.26 18.92 7.20
N GLU A 656 -27.80 18.52 6.05
CA GLU A 656 -28.42 19.42 5.08
C GLU A 656 -29.82 19.85 5.54
N ILE A 657 -30.61 18.93 6.11
CA ILE A 657 -31.95 19.25 6.66
C ILE A 657 -31.86 20.33 7.75
N LEU A 658 -30.82 20.24 8.60
CA LEU A 658 -30.59 21.18 9.70
C LEU A 658 -29.80 22.42 9.28
N GLY A 659 -29.35 22.50 8.02
CA GLY A 659 -28.52 23.61 7.52
C GLY A 659 -27.14 23.72 8.17
N ILE A 660 -26.61 22.62 8.75
CA ILE A 660 -25.31 22.60 9.43
C ILE A 660 -24.17 22.81 8.41
N ASP A 661 -24.36 22.37 7.18
CA ASP A 661 -23.44 22.57 6.06
C ASP A 661 -23.28 24.02 5.62
N SER A 662 -24.16 24.94 6.05
CA SER A 662 -24.06 26.39 5.80
C SER A 662 -23.25 27.17 6.86
N ILE A 663 -22.92 26.52 7.99
CA ILE A 663 -22.15 27.14 9.08
C ILE A 663 -20.75 27.61 8.62
N PRO A 664 -19.98 26.85 7.81
CA PRO A 664 -18.69 27.31 7.32
C PRO A 664 -18.77 28.65 6.57
N GLU A 665 -19.82 28.87 5.78
CA GLU A 665 -20.06 30.11 5.02
C GLU A 665 -20.42 31.28 5.95
N ALA A 666 -21.15 31.02 7.04
CA ALA A 666 -21.50 32.05 8.02
C ALA A 666 -20.29 32.56 8.83
N LEU A 667 -19.17 31.83 8.82
CA LEU A 667 -17.91 32.22 9.48
C LEU A 667 -17.00 33.11 8.62
N LEU A 668 -17.45 33.53 7.43
CA LEU A 668 -16.76 34.55 6.63
C LEU A 668 -16.62 35.86 7.43
N PRO A 669 -15.42 36.45 7.53
CA PRO A 669 -15.33 37.86 7.88
C PRO A 669 -16.16 38.66 6.86
N GLN A 670 -17.06 39.52 7.33
CA GLN A 670 -17.92 40.37 6.50
C GLN A 670 -17.15 41.32 5.53
N GLU A 671 -15.82 41.30 5.53
CA GLU A 671 -14.95 42.16 4.71
C GLU A 671 -14.83 41.71 3.25
N LEU A 672 -15.18 40.46 2.90
CA LEU A 672 -15.12 39.97 1.50
C LEU A 672 -16.42 40.16 0.70
N ALA A 673 -17.53 40.55 1.34
CA ALA A 673 -18.81 40.78 0.66
C ALA A 673 -18.95 42.18 0.03
N VAL A 674 -17.93 43.04 0.11
CA VAL A 674 -18.04 44.48 -0.29
C VAL A 674 -17.29 44.80 -1.59
N ARG A 675 -16.73 43.83 -2.33
CA ARG A 675 -15.92 44.13 -3.54
C ARG A 675 -16.55 43.78 -4.90
N GLU A 676 -17.82 43.36 -4.97
CA GLU A 676 -18.49 43.10 -6.25
C GLU A 676 -19.47 44.20 -6.71
N GLU A 677 -19.69 45.27 -5.95
CA GLU A 677 -20.65 46.34 -6.34
C GLU A 677 -20.04 47.67 -6.82
N GLU A 678 -18.71 47.83 -6.93
CA GLU A 678 -18.10 49.10 -7.40
C GLU A 678 -17.43 49.06 -8.79
N THR A 679 -17.78 48.07 -9.64
CA THR A 679 -17.45 48.15 -11.08
C THR A 679 -18.69 47.91 -11.94
N ARG A 680 -19.55 48.93 -12.02
CA ARG A 680 -20.44 49.18 -13.17
C ARG A 680 -20.62 50.66 -13.45
#